data_AF-A0A4T0FL56-F1
#
_entry.id   AF-A0A4T0FL56-F1
#
_cell.length_a   1.000
_cell.length_b   1.000
_cell.length_c   1.000
_cell.angle_alpha   90.00
_cell.angle_beta   90.00
_cell.angle_gamma   90.00
#
_symmetry.space_group_name_H-M   'P 1'
#
loop_
_entity.id
_entity.type
_entity.pdbx_description
1 polymer ?
#
loop_
_entity_poly.entity_id
_entity_poly.type
_entity_poly.pdbx_seq_one_letter_code
_entity_poly.pdbx_strand_id
1 'polypeptide(L)'
;MLTRTLRRSVASVANKVNSPRDTIEAAINAPQPLALRYVSSSAMGAEKPSDLPSQGGEPFKVQLHDDSFSGHLLEELPSLEVETTKDQLVELYRQMTTMRRMEQAADQLYKAKLIRGFCHLAIGQEGVAVGMEAAMTDKDRLITAYRCHPYAVLRGGTIKGVIAELLGRQDGMSNGKGGSMHIFTPTFFGGNGIVGAQVPVGAGIAFAQQYLNNPSVTFSMYGDGAANQGQVFEAFNIAKLWNLPCVFVCENNKYGMGTSAARSSMNVEYYKRGDVIPGLQVNAMDILSVYQASKFAKQWAIDHKGPLVMEMVTYRYGGHSMSDPGTTYRSREEVQQMRSTRDPINGLKARLLEWNVASEEDLKKIDKNAKQEVDEAVKEAKESPEPSMDDFWSDVYYKGTEPAYLRGREPEEGLQDVCWCAALCNFAVSCREADLRTLASVNSRVVDGDANTLPLCRHTERCSTALPSRPPDKTWIAIVAVLAALGSALPSSAAPSQKREVGDLVRGVNLGGLFVLEPWITPQVFDSTGDGRVIDEFTFGQYVDAATAEQLLTTHFDTFITQQDFAEIKAAGLNAVRIPFPHFAINPTADEPFYDFGRLDRLKTVVGWARDAGIRVWVDLHTARGSQNGFDNSGHKGSATWHTEQQNVNGALDAISALTAEFSQPIYGGAVEVIELMNEPASFISPDIDPVVRQYYYDGFGRINAEQSVISTGLHDAFEDLSAWNGFMTSPDFQNVWMDVHRYQVFSPEELARNDDERIGVACGYGPGLLDHSTNQHWTVCGEFTLARTDCATYLNGRDGDLNRWEGSFPGSYYQGGCDYFDGDNGASWPEAYRTFLRKYYEAQISTFEKGSGYFFWTWKSTSNTAADWNYKRLLELGIIPQNPDERMYPNICG
;
A
#
# COMPACT_ATOMS: atom_id res chain seq x y z
N MET A 1 -41.66 -2.23 -54.32
CA MET A 1 -42.43 -2.54 -53.08
C MET A 1 -41.41 -2.94 -52.02
N LEU A 2 -41.43 -2.46 -50.78
CA LEU A 2 -42.26 -1.41 -50.17
C LEU A 2 -41.33 -0.51 -49.31
N THR A 3 -41.42 0.81 -49.51
CA THR A 3 -41.51 1.89 -48.48
C THR A 3 -40.62 1.86 -47.23
N ARG A 4 -39.80 2.90 -46.94
CA ARG A 4 -40.16 4.30 -46.56
C ARG A 4 -40.81 4.44 -45.16
N THR A 5 -40.50 5.57 -44.51
CA THR A 5 -40.98 6.06 -43.19
C THR A 5 -40.14 5.46 -42.05
N LEU A 6 -39.24 6.19 -41.37
CA LEU A 6 -39.25 7.62 -41.00
C LEU A 6 -37.99 8.40 -41.41
N ARG A 7 -38.15 9.39 -42.30
CA ARG A 7 -37.29 10.57 -42.43
C ARG A 7 -38.19 11.82 -42.47
N ARG A 8 -38.27 12.57 -41.37
CA ARG A 8 -38.84 13.94 -41.28
C ARG A 8 -38.50 14.55 -39.92
N SER A 9 -38.45 15.88 -39.85
CA SER A 9 -38.30 16.70 -38.63
C SER A 9 -36.90 16.93 -38.02
N VAL A 10 -35.85 17.07 -38.84
CA VAL A 10 -34.63 17.82 -38.46
C VAL A 10 -34.18 18.71 -39.64
N ALA A 11 -35.01 19.69 -40.04
CA ALA A 11 -34.70 20.64 -41.13
C ALA A 11 -35.53 21.95 -41.11
N SER A 12 -36.07 22.35 -39.95
CA SER A 12 -36.73 23.64 -39.68
C SER A 12 -37.00 23.70 -38.16
N VAL A 13 -36.79 24.79 -37.43
CA VAL A 13 -36.78 26.21 -37.82
C VAL A 13 -35.52 26.91 -37.33
N ALA A 14 -34.95 27.78 -38.17
CA ALA A 14 -33.98 28.78 -37.75
C ALA A 14 -34.34 30.14 -38.38
N ASN A 15 -34.97 31.03 -37.59
CA ASN A 15 -34.84 32.51 -37.62
C ASN A 15 -36.00 33.21 -36.88
N LYS A 16 -35.67 34.30 -36.15
CA LYS A 16 -36.56 35.30 -35.50
C LYS A 16 -37.36 34.81 -34.27
N VAL A 17 -37.51 35.58 -33.17
CA VAL A 17 -36.97 36.90 -32.77
C VAL A 17 -37.03 37.08 -31.22
N ASN A 18 -36.20 37.97 -30.66
CA ASN A 18 -36.21 38.69 -29.36
C ASN A 18 -37.27 38.30 -28.28
N SER A 19 -36.98 38.21 -26.97
CA SER A 19 -36.26 39.19 -26.12
C SER A 19 -35.56 38.58 -24.87
N PRO A 20 -34.74 39.34 -24.11
CA PRO A 20 -34.07 38.86 -22.89
C PRO A 20 -34.87 38.96 -21.57
N ARG A 21 -36.14 39.43 -21.57
CA ARG A 21 -36.90 39.65 -20.32
C ARG A 21 -37.77 38.47 -19.91
N ASP A 22 -38.36 37.78 -20.88
CA ASP A 22 -39.40 36.78 -20.65
C ASP A 22 -38.84 35.48 -20.02
N THR A 23 -37.53 35.24 -20.16
CA THR A 23 -36.79 34.16 -19.48
C THR A 23 -36.58 34.36 -17.98
N ILE A 24 -36.80 35.57 -17.44
CA ILE A 24 -36.57 35.86 -16.02
C ILE A 24 -37.79 35.49 -15.16
N GLU A 25 -39.02 35.81 -15.61
CA GLU A 25 -40.24 35.49 -14.85
C GLU A 25 -40.55 33.99 -14.85
N ALA A 26 -40.18 33.27 -15.91
CA ALA A 26 -40.27 31.80 -15.97
C ALA A 26 -39.35 31.10 -14.95
N ALA A 27 -38.20 31.71 -14.61
CA ALA A 27 -37.27 31.17 -13.62
C ALA A 27 -37.72 31.40 -12.16
N ILE A 28 -38.65 32.33 -11.93
CA ILE A 28 -39.14 32.70 -10.59
C ILE A 28 -40.32 31.80 -10.14
N ASN A 29 -41.06 31.20 -11.08
CA ASN A 29 -42.23 30.37 -10.81
C ASN A 29 -42.03 28.86 -11.12
N ALA A 30 -40.79 28.42 -11.31
CA ALA A 30 -40.48 26.99 -11.35
C ALA A 30 -40.63 26.38 -9.93
N PRO A 31 -41.14 25.14 -9.79
CA PRO A 31 -41.07 24.43 -8.52
C PRO A 31 -39.61 24.32 -8.07
N GLN A 32 -39.29 24.80 -6.87
CA GLN A 32 -37.92 24.63 -6.36
C GLN A 32 -37.61 23.12 -6.24
N PRO A 33 -36.42 22.66 -6.66
CA PRO A 33 -35.99 21.31 -6.34
C PRO A 33 -35.98 21.17 -4.82
N LEU A 34 -36.42 20.02 -4.27
CA LEU A 34 -36.27 19.77 -2.84
C LEU A 34 -34.78 19.93 -2.49
N ALA A 35 -34.50 20.82 -1.55
CA ALA A 35 -33.13 21.03 -1.07
C ALA A 35 -32.58 19.70 -0.55
N LEU A 36 -31.31 19.40 -0.86
CA LEU A 36 -30.65 18.20 -0.35
C LEU A 36 -30.63 18.26 1.19
N ARG A 37 -31.47 17.45 1.82
CA ARG A 37 -31.42 17.19 3.27
C ARG A 37 -30.18 16.36 3.56
N TYR A 38 -29.07 17.05 3.82
CA TYR A 38 -27.92 16.47 4.49
C TYR A 38 -28.27 16.19 5.95
N VAL A 39 -27.94 14.99 6.42
CA VAL A 39 -28.14 14.61 7.82
C VAL A 39 -27.18 15.40 8.72
N SER A 40 -27.71 15.96 9.80
CA SER A 40 -26.90 16.68 10.78
C SER A 40 -26.08 15.73 11.65
N SER A 41 -25.08 16.27 12.33
CA SER A 41 -24.32 15.58 13.39
C SER A 41 -24.53 16.25 14.76
N SER A 42 -25.65 16.97 14.93
CA SER A 42 -26.03 17.56 16.22
C SER A 42 -26.44 16.47 17.21
N ALA A 43 -25.78 16.42 18.37
CA ALA A 43 -26.22 15.59 19.50
C ALA A 43 -27.45 16.17 20.25
N MET A 44 -28.00 17.30 19.80
CA MET A 44 -29.18 17.98 20.36
C MET A 44 -30.27 18.22 19.30
N GLY A 45 -30.60 17.20 18.49
CA GLY A 45 -31.70 17.26 17.54
C GLY A 45 -33.09 17.20 18.18
N ALA A 46 -33.28 16.38 19.22
CA ALA A 46 -34.62 16.15 19.77
C ALA A 46 -35.19 17.35 20.54
N GLU A 47 -36.44 17.72 20.23
CA GLU A 47 -37.20 18.75 20.94
C GLU A 47 -37.71 18.27 22.31
N LYS A 48 -37.98 19.22 23.20
CA LYS A 48 -38.55 18.95 24.52
C LYS A 48 -40.02 18.51 24.42
N PRO A 49 -40.40 17.35 24.99
CA PRO A 49 -41.80 16.93 25.02
C PRO A 49 -42.69 17.91 25.77
N SER A 50 -43.94 18.09 25.32
CA SER A 50 -44.94 18.95 25.97
C SER A 50 -45.32 18.43 27.35
N ASP A 51 -45.51 17.12 27.47
CA ASP A 51 -46.07 16.44 28.63
C ASP A 51 -45.12 15.32 29.08
N LEU A 52 -44.23 15.67 30.02
CA LEU A 52 -43.28 14.73 30.61
C LEU A 52 -43.95 14.00 31.79
N PRO A 53 -44.00 12.64 31.80
CA PRO A 53 -44.72 11.88 32.80
C PRO A 53 -44.10 12.00 34.21
N SER A 54 -44.84 11.55 35.21
CA SER A 54 -44.44 11.68 36.61
C SER A 54 -43.51 10.54 37.06
N GLN A 55 -43.75 9.33 36.57
CA GLN A 55 -43.01 8.12 36.93
C GLN A 55 -41.89 7.80 35.92
N GLY A 56 -40.98 6.91 36.31
CA GLY A 56 -39.83 6.50 35.49
C GLY A 56 -40.22 5.74 34.22
N GLY A 57 -41.03 4.70 34.39
CA GLY A 57 -41.43 3.76 33.32
C GLY A 57 -42.69 4.16 32.54
N GLU A 58 -43.27 5.33 32.78
CA GLU A 58 -44.39 5.85 31.98
C GLU A 58 -43.86 6.27 30.59
N PRO A 59 -44.42 5.75 29.47
CA PRO A 59 -43.95 6.09 28.13
C PRO A 59 -44.40 7.50 27.71
N PHE A 60 -43.53 8.19 26.98
CA PHE A 60 -43.81 9.47 26.34
C PHE A 60 -43.13 9.58 24.98
N LYS A 61 -43.58 10.56 24.20
CA LYS A 61 -43.11 10.81 22.84
C LYS A 61 -42.09 11.94 22.81
N VAL A 62 -41.00 11.71 22.09
CA VAL A 62 -39.91 12.67 21.83
C VAL A 62 -39.88 12.93 20.34
N GLN A 63 -39.89 14.20 19.94
CA GLN A 63 -39.80 14.60 18.53
C GLN A 63 -38.34 14.79 18.14
N LEU A 64 -37.84 14.01 17.16
CA LEU A 64 -36.53 14.19 16.54
C LEU A 64 -36.55 15.34 15.52
N HIS A 65 -35.36 15.87 15.23
CA HIS A 65 -35.17 16.92 14.24
C HIS A 65 -35.36 16.42 12.80
N ASP A 66 -35.83 17.31 11.92
CA ASP A 66 -36.15 17.04 10.51
C ASP A 66 -34.96 16.58 9.63
N ASP A 67 -33.72 16.67 10.14
CA ASP A 67 -32.48 16.21 9.50
C ASP A 67 -31.85 14.97 10.18
N SER A 68 -32.59 14.28 11.06
CA SER A 68 -32.11 13.06 11.72
C SER A 68 -31.91 11.89 10.76
N PHE A 69 -32.67 11.87 9.66
CA PHE A 69 -32.70 10.81 8.64
C PHE A 69 -32.69 11.40 7.22
N SER A 70 -32.07 10.68 6.28
CA SER A 70 -32.20 10.93 4.84
C SER A 70 -32.21 9.60 4.08
N GLY A 71 -32.98 9.52 2.99
CA GLY A 71 -33.35 8.25 2.35
C GLY A 71 -32.94 8.13 0.88
N HIS A 72 -32.72 6.90 0.45
CA HIS A 72 -32.44 6.52 -0.93
C HIS A 72 -33.26 5.27 -1.28
N LEU A 73 -34.09 5.32 -2.34
CA LEU A 73 -35.02 4.25 -2.72
C LEU A 73 -35.95 3.76 -1.57
N LEU A 74 -36.19 4.63 -0.58
CA LEU A 74 -37.16 4.43 0.51
C LEU A 74 -38.38 5.31 0.26
N GLU A 75 -39.57 4.70 0.26
CA GLU A 75 -40.85 5.40 0.19
C GLU A 75 -41.25 5.99 1.56
N GLU A 76 -40.85 5.33 2.64
CA GLU A 76 -41.08 5.74 4.03
C GLU A 76 -39.75 5.84 4.79
N LEU A 77 -39.59 6.89 5.59
CA LEU A 77 -38.48 7.08 6.52
C LEU A 77 -38.87 6.61 7.94
N PRO A 78 -37.91 6.37 8.85
CA PRO A 78 -38.22 6.16 10.26
C PRO A 78 -39.00 7.36 10.83
N SER A 79 -40.02 7.09 11.66
CA SER A 79 -40.79 8.14 12.33
C SER A 79 -39.86 9.05 13.13
N LEU A 80 -39.98 10.36 12.96
CA LEU A 80 -39.29 11.34 13.80
C LEU A 80 -39.86 11.36 15.24
N GLU A 81 -41.08 10.89 15.44
CA GLU A 81 -41.63 10.68 16.78
C GLU A 81 -41.12 9.35 17.36
N VAL A 82 -40.42 9.42 18.49
CA VAL A 82 -39.83 8.29 19.23
C VAL A 82 -40.55 8.11 20.56
N GLU A 83 -41.10 6.93 20.80
CA GLU A 83 -41.64 6.54 22.10
C GLU A 83 -40.51 6.01 23.01
N THR A 84 -40.42 6.54 24.23
CA THR A 84 -39.38 6.19 25.21
C THR A 84 -39.87 6.40 26.66
N THR A 85 -39.12 5.94 27.66
CA THR A 85 -39.39 6.19 29.09
C THR A 85 -38.24 6.95 29.73
N LYS A 86 -38.45 7.54 30.92
CA LYS A 86 -37.37 8.23 31.65
C LYS A 86 -36.27 7.25 32.04
N ASP A 87 -36.66 6.06 32.50
CA ASP A 87 -35.73 5.00 32.87
C ASP A 87 -34.88 4.54 31.69
N GLN A 88 -35.47 4.45 30.48
CA GLN A 88 -34.74 4.12 29.25
C GLN A 88 -33.71 5.20 28.90
N LEU A 89 -34.06 6.50 28.96
CA LEU A 89 -33.11 7.58 28.71
C LEU A 89 -31.94 7.59 29.71
N VAL A 90 -32.20 7.27 30.98
CA VAL A 90 -31.17 7.15 32.02
C VAL A 90 -30.26 5.93 31.77
N GLU A 91 -30.81 4.79 31.36
CA GLU A 91 -30.02 3.59 31.04
C GLU A 91 -29.16 3.76 29.77
N LEU A 92 -29.69 4.40 28.71
CA LEU A 92 -28.91 4.77 27.52
C LEU A 92 -27.70 5.65 27.89
N TYR A 93 -27.90 6.63 28.79
CA TYR A 93 -26.82 7.46 29.30
C TYR A 93 -25.82 6.66 30.15
N ARG A 94 -26.29 5.75 31.02
CA ARG A 94 -25.43 4.86 31.81
C ARG A 94 -24.56 4.00 30.90
N GLN A 95 -25.14 3.30 29.95
CA GLN A 95 -24.41 2.38 29.05
C GLN A 95 -23.36 3.12 28.22
N MET A 96 -23.69 4.27 27.60
CA MET A 96 -22.68 5.05 26.87
C MET A 96 -21.55 5.52 27.81
N THR A 97 -21.88 5.92 29.04
CA THR A 97 -20.89 6.35 30.04
C THR A 97 -19.97 5.19 30.44
N THR A 98 -20.51 4.01 30.74
CA THR A 98 -19.72 2.81 31.07
C THR A 98 -18.83 2.38 29.90
N MET A 99 -19.33 2.39 28.65
CA MET A 99 -18.50 2.07 27.47
C MET A 99 -17.37 3.09 27.25
N ARG A 100 -17.66 4.39 27.36
CA ARG A 100 -16.67 5.47 27.35
C ARG A 100 -15.62 5.30 28.44
N ARG A 101 -15.99 4.81 29.63
CA ARG A 101 -15.07 4.53 30.75
C ARG A 101 -14.21 3.29 30.49
N MET A 102 -14.76 2.21 29.95
CA MET A 102 -14.00 1.02 29.54
C MET A 102 -12.92 1.36 28.51
N GLU A 103 -13.27 2.10 27.46
CA GLU A 103 -12.31 2.49 26.41
C GLU A 103 -11.23 3.46 26.95
N GLN A 104 -11.57 4.32 27.93
CA GLN A 104 -10.60 5.14 28.65
C GLN A 104 -9.67 4.31 29.56
N ALA A 105 -10.11 3.16 30.05
CA ALA A 105 -9.23 2.23 30.76
C ALA A 105 -8.30 1.49 29.80
N ALA A 106 -8.80 1.04 28.63
CA ALA A 106 -7.97 0.44 27.59
C ALA A 106 -6.87 1.40 27.09
N ASP A 107 -7.18 2.68 26.87
CA ASP A 107 -6.20 3.74 26.59
C ASP A 107 -5.06 3.79 27.63
N GLN A 108 -5.40 3.75 28.91
CA GLN A 108 -4.44 3.81 30.03
C GLN A 108 -3.62 2.52 30.16
N LEU A 109 -4.24 1.34 29.99
CA LEU A 109 -3.57 0.04 30.06
C LEU A 109 -2.59 -0.16 28.89
N TYR A 110 -2.93 0.34 27.70
CA TYR A 110 -2.03 0.36 26.55
C TYR A 110 -0.84 1.31 26.79
N LYS A 111 -1.08 2.52 27.32
CA LYS A 111 -0.01 3.46 27.69
C LYS A 111 0.89 2.92 28.81
N ALA A 112 0.35 2.08 29.70
CA ALA A 112 1.10 1.33 30.69
C ALA A 112 1.82 0.08 30.13
N LYS A 113 1.76 -0.16 28.81
CA LYS A 113 2.33 -1.33 28.10
C LYS A 113 1.78 -2.70 28.54
N LEU A 114 0.62 -2.72 29.20
CA LEU A 114 -0.06 -3.95 29.62
C LEU A 114 -0.92 -4.55 28.49
N ILE A 115 -1.43 -3.71 27.60
CA ILE A 115 -1.99 -4.12 26.30
C ILE A 115 -0.89 -3.98 25.24
N ARG A 116 -0.83 -4.91 24.29
CA ARG A 116 0.17 -4.98 23.22
C ARG A 116 -0.50 -5.10 21.84
N GLY A 117 0.25 -4.87 20.76
CA GLY A 117 -0.25 -5.03 19.40
C GLY A 117 -1.30 -3.98 19.02
N PHE A 118 -2.39 -4.40 18.39
CA PHE A 118 -3.47 -3.50 17.99
C PHE A 118 -4.42 -3.17 19.16
N CYS A 119 -4.94 -1.94 19.18
CA CYS A 119 -6.01 -1.52 20.07
C CYS A 119 -6.81 -0.39 19.41
N HIS A 120 -8.11 -0.60 19.18
CA HIS A 120 -8.96 0.30 18.40
C HIS A 120 -10.15 0.80 19.23
N LEU A 121 -10.01 1.98 19.83
CA LEU A 121 -11.01 2.52 20.76
C LEU A 121 -12.20 3.18 20.02
N ALA A 122 -13.43 2.90 20.43
CA ALA A 122 -14.67 3.49 19.92
C ALA A 122 -15.03 4.85 20.56
N ILE A 123 -14.07 5.55 21.16
CA ILE A 123 -14.31 6.79 21.91
C ILE A 123 -14.91 7.88 20.99
N GLY A 124 -16.17 8.24 21.25
CA GLY A 124 -16.97 9.17 20.44
C GLY A 124 -18.13 8.52 19.68
N GLN A 125 -18.11 7.19 19.54
CA GLN A 125 -19.08 6.40 18.75
C GLN A 125 -20.05 5.60 19.65
N GLU A 126 -20.09 5.86 20.95
CA GLU A 126 -20.90 5.08 21.91
C GLU A 126 -22.41 5.16 21.61
N GLY A 127 -22.85 6.28 21.01
CA GLY A 127 -24.22 6.46 20.54
C GLY A 127 -24.63 5.45 19.46
N VAL A 128 -23.68 4.96 18.65
CA VAL A 128 -23.92 3.92 17.64
C VAL A 128 -24.18 2.58 18.33
N ALA A 129 -23.22 2.11 19.13
CA ALA A 129 -23.29 0.78 19.74
C ALA A 129 -24.46 0.62 20.72
N VAL A 130 -24.66 1.61 21.60
CA VAL A 130 -25.75 1.57 22.60
C VAL A 130 -27.11 1.82 21.94
N GLY A 131 -27.19 2.72 20.96
CA GLY A 131 -28.43 2.98 20.23
C GLY A 131 -28.89 1.78 19.39
N MET A 132 -27.94 1.07 18.75
CA MET A 132 -28.24 -0.18 18.03
C MET A 132 -28.70 -1.28 19.00
N GLU A 133 -27.96 -1.53 20.09
CA GLU A 133 -28.32 -2.60 21.03
C GLU A 133 -29.72 -2.39 21.63
N ALA A 134 -30.08 -1.16 21.99
CA ALA A 134 -31.39 -0.84 22.54
C ALA A 134 -32.58 -1.18 21.62
N ALA A 135 -32.36 -1.34 20.30
CA ALA A 135 -33.35 -1.79 19.33
C ALA A 135 -33.26 -3.29 18.99
N MET A 136 -32.14 -3.94 19.31
CA MET A 136 -31.87 -5.34 19.03
C MET A 136 -32.49 -6.28 20.08
N THR A 137 -32.38 -7.58 19.83
CA THR A 137 -32.75 -8.67 20.73
C THR A 137 -31.65 -9.74 20.73
N ASP A 138 -31.69 -10.65 21.71
CA ASP A 138 -30.83 -11.84 21.83
C ASP A 138 -30.80 -12.72 20.57
N LYS A 139 -31.90 -12.76 19.81
CA LYS A 139 -32.02 -13.51 18.55
C LYS A 139 -31.33 -12.86 17.37
N ASP A 140 -31.13 -11.54 17.40
CA ASP A 140 -30.47 -10.81 16.32
C ASP A 140 -28.96 -11.02 16.37
N ARG A 141 -28.29 -10.77 15.25
CA ARG A 141 -26.87 -11.06 15.07
C ARG A 141 -26.14 -9.77 14.68
N LEU A 142 -24.94 -9.59 15.21
CA LEU A 142 -24.08 -8.45 14.87
C LEU A 142 -22.70 -8.96 14.48
N ILE A 143 -22.14 -8.39 13.42
CA ILE A 143 -20.73 -8.60 13.04
C ILE A 143 -20.11 -7.25 12.65
N THR A 144 -18.88 -6.99 13.08
CA THR A 144 -18.17 -5.72 12.77
C THR A 144 -16.67 -5.94 12.58
N ALA A 145 -15.96 -4.88 12.19
CA ALA A 145 -14.51 -4.84 12.09
C ALA A 145 -13.84 -4.78 13.49
N TYR A 146 -12.52 -4.67 13.52
CA TYR A 146 -11.67 -4.63 14.72
C TYR A 146 -11.93 -3.51 15.76
N ARG A 147 -12.88 -2.57 15.55
CA ARG A 147 -13.27 -1.55 16.54
C ARG A 147 -14.47 -2.03 17.37
N CYS A 148 -14.32 -3.17 18.02
CA CYS A 148 -15.44 -3.98 18.49
C CYS A 148 -15.78 -3.89 19.99
N HIS A 149 -14.97 -3.23 20.83
CA HIS A 149 -15.05 -3.42 22.29
C HIS A 149 -16.45 -3.16 22.90
N PRO A 150 -17.18 -2.08 22.56
CA PRO A 150 -18.52 -1.86 23.13
C PRO A 150 -19.54 -2.89 22.66
N TYR A 151 -19.50 -3.25 21.37
CA TYR A 151 -20.37 -4.28 20.79
C TYR A 151 -20.16 -5.63 21.47
N ALA A 152 -18.91 -6.00 21.78
CA ALA A 152 -18.60 -7.25 22.47
C ALA A 152 -19.18 -7.32 23.88
N VAL A 153 -19.16 -6.23 24.66
CA VAL A 153 -19.81 -6.21 25.98
C VAL A 153 -21.33 -6.25 25.84
N LEU A 154 -21.89 -5.36 25.02
CA LEU A 154 -23.34 -5.21 24.84
C LEU A 154 -24.00 -6.51 24.34
N ARG A 155 -23.36 -7.24 23.41
CA ARG A 155 -23.84 -8.51 22.85
C ARG A 155 -23.57 -9.74 23.74
N GLY A 156 -23.61 -9.58 25.06
CA GLY A 156 -23.50 -10.67 26.04
C GLY A 156 -22.08 -11.04 26.46
N GLY A 157 -21.10 -10.15 26.27
CA GLY A 157 -19.79 -10.23 26.91
C GLY A 157 -19.78 -9.55 28.28
N THR A 158 -18.58 -9.29 28.82
CA THR A 158 -18.41 -8.49 30.05
C THR A 158 -17.24 -7.52 29.91
N ILE A 159 -17.26 -6.42 30.66
CA ILE A 159 -16.13 -5.47 30.73
C ILE A 159 -14.86 -6.18 31.18
N LYS A 160 -14.96 -7.06 32.19
CA LYS A 160 -13.84 -7.89 32.64
C LYS A 160 -13.28 -8.73 31.50
N GLY A 161 -14.13 -9.50 30.80
CA GLY A 161 -13.68 -10.38 29.72
C GLY A 161 -13.05 -9.64 28.54
N VAL A 162 -13.57 -8.46 28.19
CA VAL A 162 -12.98 -7.61 27.15
C VAL A 162 -11.63 -7.05 27.60
N ILE A 163 -11.51 -6.51 28.83
CA ILE A 163 -10.22 -6.02 29.35
C ILE A 163 -9.21 -7.18 29.53
N ALA A 164 -9.65 -8.36 29.96
CA ALA A 164 -8.81 -9.55 30.11
C ALA A 164 -8.28 -10.04 28.75
N GLU A 165 -9.11 -10.01 27.70
CA GLU A 165 -8.68 -10.32 26.33
C GLU A 165 -7.63 -9.32 25.83
N LEU A 166 -7.85 -8.02 26.06
CA LEU A 166 -6.87 -6.97 25.75
C LEU A 166 -5.53 -7.14 26.50
N LEU A 167 -5.57 -7.69 27.72
CA LEU A 167 -4.41 -7.98 28.56
C LEU A 167 -3.76 -9.35 28.28
N GLY A 168 -4.30 -10.13 27.32
CA GLY A 168 -3.82 -11.47 26.97
C GLY A 168 -3.96 -12.48 28.12
N ARG A 169 -5.17 -12.61 28.70
CA ARG A 169 -5.44 -13.40 29.92
C ARG A 169 -6.48 -14.50 29.71
N GLN A 170 -6.43 -15.53 30.56
CA GLN A 170 -7.35 -16.67 30.50
C GLN A 170 -8.82 -16.27 30.69
N ASP A 171 -9.12 -15.28 31.53
CA ASP A 171 -10.48 -14.74 31.70
C ASP A 171 -10.96 -13.91 30.48
N GLY A 172 -10.15 -13.81 29.41
CA GLY A 172 -10.50 -13.16 28.16
C GLY A 172 -11.63 -13.85 27.41
N MET A 173 -12.44 -13.09 26.67
CA MET A 173 -13.56 -13.60 25.86
C MET A 173 -13.15 -14.63 24.79
N SER A 174 -11.85 -14.73 24.48
CA SER A 174 -11.25 -15.70 23.57
C SER A 174 -9.97 -16.28 24.18
N ASN A 175 -9.99 -16.46 25.51
CA ASN A 175 -8.92 -17.00 26.34
C ASN A 175 -7.56 -16.29 26.17
N GLY A 176 -7.56 -15.00 25.80
CA GLY A 176 -6.35 -14.20 25.57
C GLY A 176 -5.66 -14.47 24.23
N LYS A 177 -6.24 -15.29 23.34
CA LYS A 177 -5.69 -15.66 22.03
C LYS A 177 -5.99 -14.63 20.93
N GLY A 178 -7.07 -13.85 21.05
CA GLY A 178 -7.58 -12.97 19.99
C GLY A 178 -7.22 -11.49 20.16
N GLY A 179 -7.04 -11.03 21.40
CA GLY A 179 -6.76 -9.63 21.71
C GLY A 179 -7.84 -8.66 21.24
N SER A 180 -7.46 -7.39 21.00
CA SER A 180 -8.40 -6.31 20.65
C SER A 180 -9.28 -6.60 19.43
N MET A 181 -8.74 -7.31 18.43
CA MET A 181 -9.37 -7.41 17.11
C MET A 181 -10.32 -8.59 16.96
N HIS A 182 -10.29 -9.57 17.87
CA HIS A 182 -10.92 -10.89 17.67
C HIS A 182 -11.66 -11.34 18.94
N ILE A 183 -12.75 -10.63 19.25
CA ILE A 183 -13.59 -10.85 20.43
C ILE A 183 -14.97 -11.35 19.98
N PHE A 184 -15.45 -12.48 20.49
CA PHE A 184 -16.66 -13.16 20.02
C PHE A 184 -17.69 -13.43 21.14
N THR A 185 -18.97 -13.55 20.78
CA THR A 185 -20.05 -14.09 21.65
C THR A 185 -21.03 -14.93 20.81
N PRO A 186 -21.95 -15.72 21.43
CA PRO A 186 -23.00 -16.44 20.69
C PRO A 186 -23.96 -15.57 19.85
N THR A 187 -23.91 -14.23 20.00
CA THR A 187 -24.71 -13.28 19.21
C THR A 187 -23.87 -12.23 18.47
N PHE A 188 -22.55 -12.23 18.67
CA PHE A 188 -21.59 -11.29 18.10
C PHE A 188 -20.43 -12.02 17.43
N PHE A 189 -20.37 -11.91 16.11
CA PHE A 189 -19.56 -12.77 15.24
C PHE A 189 -18.19 -12.15 14.96
N GLY A 190 -17.59 -11.57 16.00
CA GLY A 190 -16.24 -11.04 15.99
C GLY A 190 -16.17 -9.53 15.83
N GLY A 191 -15.16 -8.96 16.48
CA GLY A 191 -14.28 -8.07 15.75
C GLY A 191 -13.57 -8.86 14.63
N ASN A 192 -13.33 -8.20 13.50
CA ASN A 192 -12.71 -8.80 12.32
C ASN A 192 -11.54 -7.92 11.85
N GLY A 193 -10.35 -8.52 11.75
CA GLY A 193 -9.10 -7.83 11.39
C GLY A 193 -9.01 -7.40 9.92
N ILE A 194 -9.50 -8.24 9.01
CA ILE A 194 -9.41 -8.00 7.57
C ILE A 194 -10.53 -7.07 7.11
N VAL A 195 -10.17 -5.93 6.53
CA VAL A 195 -11.08 -4.83 6.18
C VAL A 195 -12.09 -5.29 5.11
N GLY A 196 -13.36 -5.37 5.48
CA GLY A 196 -14.48 -5.68 4.57
C GLY A 196 -14.86 -7.17 4.51
N ALA A 197 -13.98 -8.08 4.96
CA ALA A 197 -14.22 -9.52 4.95
C ALA A 197 -15.43 -9.94 5.80
N GLN A 198 -15.76 -9.14 6.81
CA GLN A 198 -16.91 -9.37 7.68
C GLN A 198 -18.27 -9.09 7.01
N VAL A 199 -18.29 -8.43 5.84
CA VAL A 199 -19.53 -8.06 5.14
C VAL A 199 -20.15 -9.24 4.38
N PRO A 200 -19.40 -10.00 3.55
CA PRO A 200 -19.85 -11.30 3.06
C PRO A 200 -20.25 -12.28 4.17
N VAL A 201 -19.48 -12.32 5.27
CA VAL A 201 -19.80 -13.20 6.42
C VAL A 201 -21.13 -12.79 7.07
N GLY A 202 -21.40 -11.49 7.23
CA GLY A 202 -22.69 -10.98 7.70
C GLY A 202 -23.87 -11.33 6.80
N ALA A 203 -23.69 -11.25 5.47
CA ALA A 203 -24.68 -11.75 4.51
C ALA A 203 -24.88 -13.28 4.65
N GLY A 204 -23.81 -14.04 4.91
CA GLY A 204 -23.86 -15.47 5.19
C GLY A 204 -24.64 -15.82 6.48
N ILE A 205 -24.49 -15.04 7.55
CA ILE A 205 -25.26 -15.21 8.79
C ILE A 205 -26.74 -14.87 8.56
N ALA A 206 -27.05 -13.83 7.78
CA ALA A 206 -28.42 -13.51 7.38
C ALA A 206 -29.06 -14.62 6.52
N PHE A 207 -28.30 -15.20 5.59
CA PHE A 207 -28.71 -16.37 4.82
C PHE A 207 -28.96 -17.57 5.74
N ALA A 208 -28.11 -17.83 6.74
CA ALA A 208 -28.34 -18.90 7.71
C ALA A 208 -29.60 -18.67 8.57
N GLN A 209 -29.89 -17.44 9.00
CA GLN A 209 -31.15 -17.10 9.69
C GLN A 209 -32.37 -17.41 8.81
N GLN A 210 -32.35 -16.98 7.54
CA GLN A 210 -33.42 -17.25 6.57
C GLN A 210 -33.59 -18.74 6.27
N TYR A 211 -32.48 -19.45 5.99
CA TYR A 211 -32.48 -20.87 5.66
C TYR A 211 -32.99 -21.74 6.80
N LEU A 212 -32.68 -21.39 8.05
CA LEU A 212 -33.16 -22.05 9.26
C LEU A 212 -34.54 -21.56 9.73
N ASN A 213 -35.19 -20.64 9.00
CA ASN A 213 -36.48 -20.04 9.33
C ASN A 213 -36.51 -19.39 10.72
N ASN A 214 -35.42 -18.73 11.13
CA ASN A 214 -35.30 -18.03 12.42
C ASN A 214 -35.61 -16.53 12.25
N PRO A 215 -36.81 -16.04 12.62
CA PRO A 215 -37.22 -14.65 12.40
C PRO A 215 -36.41 -13.69 13.28
N SER A 216 -35.35 -13.14 12.68
CA SER A 216 -34.32 -12.30 13.31
C SER A 216 -33.49 -11.61 12.22
N VAL A 217 -32.80 -10.52 12.56
CA VAL A 217 -31.97 -9.76 11.61
C VAL A 217 -30.47 -9.97 11.87
N THR A 218 -29.63 -9.83 10.84
CA THR A 218 -28.18 -9.62 11.00
C THR A 218 -27.82 -8.18 10.66
N PHE A 219 -27.15 -7.50 11.58
CA PHE A 219 -26.46 -6.23 11.32
C PHE A 219 -25.01 -6.53 10.93
N SER A 220 -24.65 -6.19 9.69
CA SER A 220 -23.32 -6.41 9.11
C SER A 220 -22.61 -5.07 8.96
N MET A 221 -21.66 -4.80 9.84
CA MET A 221 -21.10 -3.46 10.05
C MET A 221 -19.69 -3.29 9.45
N TYR A 222 -19.40 -2.12 8.91
CA TYR A 222 -18.13 -1.77 8.26
C TYR A 222 -17.89 -0.24 8.34
N GLY A 223 -16.63 0.20 8.28
CA GLY A 223 -16.29 1.63 8.29
C GLY A 223 -16.33 2.29 6.89
N ASP A 224 -16.32 3.63 6.84
CA ASP A 224 -16.31 4.41 5.59
C ASP A 224 -15.20 3.99 4.59
N GLY A 225 -13.96 3.81 5.05
CA GLY A 225 -12.88 3.27 4.22
C GLY A 225 -13.14 1.84 3.69
N ALA A 226 -13.81 0.99 4.47
CA ALA A 226 -14.14 -0.38 4.10
C ALA A 226 -15.25 -0.47 3.04
N ALA A 227 -16.07 0.57 2.89
CA ALA A 227 -17.16 0.64 1.90
C ALA A 227 -16.67 0.66 0.42
N ASN A 228 -15.35 0.66 0.19
CA ASN A 228 -14.73 0.57 -1.14
C ASN A 228 -14.25 -0.84 -1.51
N GLN A 229 -14.35 -1.81 -0.59
CA GLN A 229 -13.94 -3.20 -0.82
C GLN A 229 -14.89 -3.91 -1.79
N GLY A 230 -14.37 -4.54 -2.85
CA GLY A 230 -15.19 -5.17 -3.91
C GLY A 230 -16.20 -6.20 -3.36
N GLN A 231 -15.77 -7.04 -2.43
CA GLN A 231 -16.58 -8.02 -1.70
C GLN A 231 -17.81 -7.43 -0.97
N VAL A 232 -17.84 -6.13 -0.66
CA VAL A 232 -19.03 -5.46 -0.12
C VAL A 232 -20.13 -5.36 -1.18
N PHE A 233 -19.77 -5.04 -2.43
CA PHE A 233 -20.71 -4.96 -3.56
C PHE A 233 -21.19 -6.35 -4.00
N GLU A 234 -20.33 -7.37 -3.92
CA GLU A 234 -20.72 -8.76 -4.13
C GLU A 234 -21.73 -9.23 -3.08
N ALA A 235 -21.47 -8.93 -1.80
CA ALA A 235 -22.38 -9.22 -0.69
C ALA A 235 -23.72 -8.48 -0.84
N PHE A 236 -23.71 -7.21 -1.30
CA PHE A 236 -24.92 -6.46 -1.62
C PHE A 236 -25.74 -7.15 -2.72
N ASN A 237 -25.11 -7.44 -3.86
CA ASN A 237 -25.77 -8.10 -5.01
C ASN A 237 -26.41 -9.42 -4.60
N ILE A 238 -25.67 -10.30 -3.90
CA ILE A 238 -26.16 -11.60 -3.43
C ILE A 238 -27.29 -11.42 -2.40
N ALA A 239 -27.13 -10.52 -1.43
CA ALA A 239 -28.14 -10.28 -0.40
C ALA A 239 -29.45 -9.72 -0.98
N LYS A 240 -29.37 -8.88 -2.03
CA LYS A 240 -30.55 -8.37 -2.72
C LYS A 240 -31.21 -9.45 -3.59
N LEU A 241 -30.41 -10.25 -4.30
CA LEU A 241 -30.88 -11.36 -5.14
C LEU A 241 -31.63 -12.44 -4.34
N TRP A 242 -31.20 -12.72 -3.11
CA TRP A 242 -31.84 -13.70 -2.22
C TRP A 242 -32.78 -13.08 -1.16
N ASN A 243 -32.96 -11.75 -1.21
CA ASN A 243 -33.85 -10.97 -0.34
C ASN A 243 -33.57 -11.17 1.17
N LEU A 244 -32.29 -11.17 1.55
CA LEU A 244 -31.83 -11.55 2.89
C LEU A 244 -32.21 -10.55 3.98
N PRO A 245 -32.44 -11.00 5.24
CA PRO A 245 -32.67 -10.14 6.41
C PRO A 245 -31.35 -9.54 6.93
N CYS A 246 -30.62 -8.85 6.06
CA CYS A 246 -29.31 -8.26 6.35
C CYS A 246 -29.36 -6.73 6.30
N VAL A 247 -28.98 -6.08 7.40
CA VAL A 247 -28.81 -4.62 7.46
C VAL A 247 -27.32 -4.32 7.40
N PHE A 248 -26.89 -3.73 6.29
CA PHE A 248 -25.50 -3.35 6.04
C PHE A 248 -25.22 -1.96 6.63
N VAL A 249 -24.40 -1.87 7.68
CA VAL A 249 -24.18 -0.61 8.43
C VAL A 249 -22.80 -0.01 8.17
N CYS A 250 -22.77 1.13 7.49
CA CYS A 250 -21.57 1.93 7.32
C CYS A 250 -21.37 2.88 8.51
N GLU A 251 -20.43 2.59 9.41
CA GLU A 251 -19.96 3.48 10.48
C GLU A 251 -19.06 4.58 9.89
N ASN A 252 -19.68 5.59 9.26
CA ASN A 252 -18.97 6.73 8.67
C ASN A 252 -18.46 7.67 9.76
N ASN A 253 -17.21 7.43 10.17
CA ASN A 253 -16.43 8.23 11.12
C ASN A 253 -15.48 9.22 10.39
N LYS A 254 -15.69 9.41 9.08
CA LYS A 254 -15.02 10.34 8.15
C LYS A 254 -13.58 9.97 7.76
N TYR A 255 -12.97 8.94 8.34
CA TYR A 255 -11.55 8.61 8.15
C TYR A 255 -11.23 7.11 8.20
N GLY A 256 -11.00 6.51 7.03
CA GLY A 256 -10.45 5.17 6.87
C GLY A 256 -8.94 5.19 7.12
N MET A 257 -8.51 4.73 8.31
CA MET A 257 -7.16 4.92 8.83
C MET A 257 -6.73 6.40 8.82
N GLY A 258 -5.88 6.82 7.89
CA GLY A 258 -5.51 8.23 7.68
C GLY A 258 -6.21 8.89 6.49
N THR A 259 -6.91 8.14 5.64
CA THR A 259 -7.54 8.66 4.42
C THR A 259 -8.96 9.13 4.71
N SER A 260 -9.25 10.41 4.45
CA SER A 260 -10.59 10.96 4.62
C SER A 260 -11.59 10.38 3.61
N ALA A 261 -12.87 10.35 3.98
CA ALA A 261 -13.95 9.83 3.14
C ALA A 261 -13.92 10.40 1.70
N ALA A 262 -13.73 11.71 1.56
CA ALA A 262 -13.67 12.41 0.28
C ALA A 262 -12.39 12.14 -0.55
N ARG A 263 -11.37 11.49 0.04
CA ARG A 263 -10.17 10.99 -0.67
C ARG A 263 -10.25 9.49 -1.00
N SER A 264 -11.04 8.71 -0.27
CA SER A 264 -11.15 7.25 -0.49
C SER A 264 -12.33 6.85 -1.36
N SER A 265 -13.34 7.72 -1.50
CA SER A 265 -14.67 7.35 -1.99
C SER A 265 -15.23 8.43 -2.92
N MET A 266 -15.37 8.13 -4.21
CA MET A 266 -15.99 9.06 -5.19
C MET A 266 -17.41 9.47 -4.75
N ASN A 267 -18.20 8.49 -4.30
CA ASN A 267 -19.47 8.74 -3.63
C ASN A 267 -19.30 8.60 -2.11
N VAL A 268 -19.36 9.74 -1.40
CA VAL A 268 -19.32 9.82 0.07
C VAL A 268 -20.71 9.72 0.72
N GLU A 269 -21.78 9.61 -0.06
CA GLU A 269 -23.12 9.27 0.42
C GLU A 269 -23.23 7.74 0.53
N TYR A 270 -22.62 7.17 1.57
CA TYR A 270 -22.46 5.72 1.73
C TYR A 270 -23.79 4.96 1.74
N TYR A 271 -24.86 5.58 2.26
CA TYR A 271 -26.23 5.02 2.17
C TYR A 271 -26.70 4.75 0.73
N LYS A 272 -26.19 5.47 -0.28
CA LYS A 272 -26.54 5.27 -1.70
C LYS A 272 -25.71 4.19 -2.40
N ARG A 273 -24.72 3.59 -1.74
CA ARG A 273 -23.79 2.64 -2.38
C ARG A 273 -24.33 1.22 -2.51
N GLY A 274 -25.56 0.98 -2.04
CA GLY A 274 -26.30 -0.27 -2.26
C GLY A 274 -26.84 -0.48 -3.67
N ASP A 275 -26.72 0.50 -4.57
CA ASP A 275 -27.33 0.52 -5.91
C ASP A 275 -28.84 0.26 -5.84
N VAL A 276 -29.31 -0.96 -6.15
CA VAL A 276 -30.71 -1.38 -6.02
C VAL A 276 -31.16 -1.73 -4.59
N ILE A 277 -30.29 -1.64 -3.59
CA ILE A 277 -30.64 -1.76 -2.16
C ILE A 277 -31.02 -0.38 -1.60
N PRO A 278 -32.19 -0.22 -0.96
CA PRO A 278 -32.56 1.02 -0.29
C PRO A 278 -31.59 1.42 0.84
N GLY A 279 -31.46 2.73 1.02
CA GLY A 279 -30.45 3.38 1.85
C GLY A 279 -31.03 4.36 2.87
N LEU A 280 -30.51 4.33 4.10
CA LEU A 280 -30.88 5.24 5.18
C LEU A 280 -29.63 5.90 5.80
N GLN A 281 -29.46 7.21 5.67
CA GLN A 281 -28.45 7.98 6.41
C GLN A 281 -29.03 8.41 7.77
N VAL A 282 -28.23 8.34 8.83
CA VAL A 282 -28.65 8.52 10.23
C VAL A 282 -27.70 9.46 10.97
N ASN A 283 -28.24 10.41 11.74
CA ASN A 283 -27.47 11.25 12.68
C ASN A 283 -27.00 10.39 13.85
N ALA A 284 -25.83 9.78 13.73
CA ALA A 284 -25.31 8.84 14.71
C ALA A 284 -24.49 9.51 15.84
N MET A 285 -24.61 10.83 15.98
CA MET A 285 -24.27 11.57 17.19
C MET A 285 -25.50 11.76 18.12
N ASP A 286 -26.71 11.45 17.66
CA ASP A 286 -27.93 11.41 18.46
C ASP A 286 -28.40 9.96 18.67
N ILE A 287 -28.23 9.45 19.90
CA ILE A 287 -28.58 8.07 20.25
C ILE A 287 -30.08 7.75 20.05
N LEU A 288 -30.99 8.73 20.12
CA LEU A 288 -32.41 8.48 19.84
C LEU A 288 -32.67 8.30 18.33
N SER A 289 -31.91 8.99 17.49
CA SER A 289 -31.92 8.77 16.03
C SER A 289 -31.34 7.40 15.68
N VAL A 290 -30.23 6.99 16.33
CA VAL A 290 -29.67 5.62 16.17
C VAL A 290 -30.67 4.55 16.59
N TYR A 291 -31.28 4.68 17.76
CA TYR A 291 -32.28 3.74 18.27
C TYR A 291 -33.46 3.57 17.30
N GLN A 292 -34.04 4.69 16.86
CA GLN A 292 -35.19 4.69 15.98
C GLN A 292 -34.88 4.16 14.57
N ALA A 293 -33.73 4.53 13.99
CA ALA A 293 -33.27 3.98 12.72
C ALA A 293 -33.00 2.48 12.80
N SER A 294 -32.40 2.01 13.90
CA SER A 294 -32.11 0.58 14.11
C SER A 294 -33.39 -0.24 14.31
N LYS A 295 -34.39 0.33 15.01
CA LYS A 295 -35.73 -0.24 15.17
C LYS A 295 -36.46 -0.35 13.82
N PHE A 296 -36.39 0.69 12.98
CA PHE A 296 -36.91 0.68 11.61
C PHE A 296 -36.19 -0.36 10.72
N ALA A 297 -34.86 -0.38 10.73
CA ALA A 297 -34.06 -1.29 9.91
C ALA A 297 -34.27 -2.77 10.28
N LYS A 298 -34.43 -3.05 11.58
CA LYS A 298 -34.84 -4.37 12.09
C LYS A 298 -36.23 -4.75 11.59
N GLN A 299 -37.22 -3.85 11.70
CA GLN A 299 -38.56 -4.13 11.21
C GLN A 299 -38.58 -4.36 9.69
N TRP A 300 -37.81 -3.58 8.93
CA TRP A 300 -37.64 -3.76 7.47
C TRP A 300 -37.17 -5.17 7.10
N ALA A 301 -36.14 -5.67 7.79
CA ALA A 301 -35.62 -7.03 7.57
C ALA A 301 -36.62 -8.13 7.99
N ILE A 302 -37.34 -7.92 9.11
CA ILE A 302 -38.36 -8.86 9.62
C ILE A 302 -39.64 -8.87 8.74
N ASP A 303 -40.00 -7.74 8.14
CA ASP A 303 -41.07 -7.60 7.14
C ASP A 303 -40.72 -8.27 5.80
N HIS A 304 -39.54 -8.90 5.68
CA HIS A 304 -39.02 -9.51 4.46
C HIS A 304 -38.90 -8.54 3.27
N LYS A 305 -38.65 -7.23 3.52
CA LYS A 305 -38.42 -6.21 2.48
C LYS A 305 -37.01 -6.30 1.83
N GLY A 306 -36.25 -7.33 2.19
CA GLY A 306 -34.88 -7.59 1.74
C GLY A 306 -33.85 -6.80 2.53
N PRO A 307 -32.61 -6.70 2.04
CA PRO A 307 -31.56 -5.97 2.74
C PRO A 307 -31.81 -4.46 2.75
N LEU A 308 -31.10 -3.76 3.64
CA LEU A 308 -31.06 -2.31 3.76
C LEU A 308 -29.61 -1.86 3.96
N VAL A 309 -29.19 -0.76 3.31
CA VAL A 309 -27.93 -0.08 3.64
C VAL A 309 -28.22 1.07 4.61
N MET A 310 -27.43 1.20 5.68
CA MET A 310 -27.59 2.23 6.70
C MET A 310 -26.27 2.94 6.96
N GLU A 311 -26.22 4.27 6.81
CA GLU A 311 -25.02 5.05 7.11
C GLU A 311 -25.16 5.76 8.46
N MET A 312 -24.38 5.30 9.43
CA MET A 312 -24.24 5.93 10.74
C MET A 312 -23.22 7.06 10.66
N VAL A 313 -23.69 8.31 10.55
CA VAL A 313 -22.83 9.51 10.52
C VAL A 313 -22.33 9.80 11.93
N THR A 314 -21.12 9.33 12.23
CA THR A 314 -20.51 9.35 13.57
C THR A 314 -19.10 9.97 13.56
N TYR A 315 -18.36 9.91 14.67
CA TYR A 315 -16.99 10.44 14.75
C TYR A 315 -16.14 9.78 15.86
N ARG A 316 -14.87 9.45 15.56
CA ARG A 316 -13.90 8.92 16.53
C ARG A 316 -12.95 9.99 17.05
N TYR A 317 -12.81 10.13 18.36
CA TYR A 317 -11.91 11.12 18.98
C TYR A 317 -10.46 10.65 19.15
N GLY A 318 -10.24 9.33 19.19
CA GLY A 318 -8.89 8.75 19.09
C GLY A 318 -8.39 8.73 17.65
N GLY A 319 -7.11 8.42 17.46
CA GLY A 319 -6.56 8.02 16.16
C GLY A 319 -7.23 6.73 15.65
N HIS A 320 -6.68 6.15 14.58
CA HIS A 320 -7.19 4.92 14.03
C HIS A 320 -7.07 3.80 15.06
N SER A 321 -5.84 3.57 15.54
CA SER A 321 -5.44 2.67 16.61
C SER A 321 -4.69 3.45 17.69
N MET A 322 -4.25 2.77 18.76
CA MET A 322 -3.34 3.35 19.76
C MET A 322 -1.91 3.67 19.26
N SER A 323 -1.52 3.24 18.05
CA SER A 323 -0.25 3.63 17.42
C SER A 323 -0.37 4.89 16.54
N ASP A 324 -1.58 5.26 16.11
CA ASP A 324 -1.83 6.47 15.33
C ASP A 324 -2.16 7.67 16.25
N PRO A 325 -1.36 8.76 16.24
CA PRO A 325 -1.68 9.98 17.01
C PRO A 325 -2.94 10.70 16.50
N GLY A 326 -3.39 10.43 15.27
CA GLY A 326 -4.66 10.91 14.72
C GLY A 326 -4.67 12.39 14.32
N THR A 327 -3.50 13.03 14.18
CA THR A 327 -3.31 14.47 13.93
C THR A 327 -2.53 14.81 12.66
N THR A 328 -2.13 13.82 11.85
CA THR A 328 -1.42 14.05 10.57
C THR A 328 -2.38 14.30 9.40
N TYR A 329 -3.62 13.84 9.51
CA TYR A 329 -4.65 13.88 8.44
C TYR A 329 -5.91 14.69 8.79
N ARG A 330 -5.94 15.30 9.98
CA ARG A 330 -7.03 16.17 10.50
C ARG A 330 -6.53 17.03 11.65
N SER A 331 -7.21 18.13 11.94
CA SER A 331 -6.78 19.10 12.95
C SER A 331 -7.20 18.69 14.37
N ARG A 332 -6.52 19.24 15.39
CA ARG A 332 -6.92 19.02 16.80
C ARG A 332 -8.19 19.81 17.12
N GLU A 333 -8.36 20.92 16.44
CA GLU A 333 -9.46 21.87 16.51
C GLU A 333 -10.77 21.22 16.03
N GLU A 334 -10.72 20.42 14.96
CA GLU A 334 -11.85 19.60 14.47
C GLU A 334 -12.28 18.57 15.53
N VAL A 335 -11.34 17.78 16.06
CA VAL A 335 -11.62 16.78 17.10
C VAL A 335 -12.17 17.45 18.38
N GLN A 336 -11.64 18.62 18.75
CA GLN A 336 -12.11 19.41 19.89
C GLN A 336 -13.51 20.01 19.64
N GLN A 337 -13.80 20.48 18.42
CA GLN A 337 -15.12 20.99 18.05
C GLN A 337 -16.17 19.88 18.06
N MET A 338 -15.88 18.72 17.46
CA MET A 338 -16.76 17.55 17.50
C MET A 338 -17.04 17.11 18.95
N ARG A 339 -15.99 17.00 19.78
CA ARG A 339 -16.15 16.61 21.20
C ARG A 339 -16.90 17.65 22.05
N SER A 340 -16.75 18.95 21.77
CA SER A 340 -17.37 20.01 22.58
C SER A 340 -18.80 20.34 22.16
N THR A 341 -19.16 20.15 20.88
CA THR A 341 -20.48 20.54 20.35
C THR A 341 -21.38 19.37 19.95
N ARG A 342 -20.84 18.16 19.79
CA ARG A 342 -21.55 17.01 19.17
C ARG A 342 -21.31 15.67 19.88
N ASP A 343 -20.79 15.65 21.10
CA ASP A 343 -20.60 14.40 21.85
C ASP A 343 -21.95 13.77 22.28
N PRO A 344 -22.16 12.46 22.06
CA PRO A 344 -23.48 11.83 22.26
C PRO A 344 -23.87 11.72 23.74
N ILE A 345 -22.89 11.58 24.63
CA ILE A 345 -23.09 11.52 26.09
C ILE A 345 -23.47 12.91 26.60
N ASN A 346 -22.77 13.95 26.15
CA ASN A 346 -23.09 15.34 26.49
C ASN A 346 -24.44 15.79 25.91
N GLY A 347 -24.79 15.38 24.70
CA GLY A 347 -26.09 15.68 24.07
C GLY A 347 -27.26 15.09 24.84
N LEU A 348 -27.20 13.79 25.19
CA LEU A 348 -28.23 13.17 26.02
C LEU A 348 -28.25 13.75 27.45
N LYS A 349 -27.08 14.05 28.04
CA LYS A 349 -26.97 14.74 29.34
C LYS A 349 -27.69 16.09 29.35
N ALA A 350 -27.55 16.89 28.30
CA ALA A 350 -28.23 18.18 28.19
C ALA A 350 -29.76 18.00 28.24
N ARG A 351 -30.30 17.06 27.46
CA ARG A 351 -31.74 16.70 27.46
C ARG A 351 -32.20 16.21 28.82
N LEU A 352 -31.47 15.27 29.44
CA LEU A 352 -31.82 14.70 30.75
C LEU A 352 -31.98 15.77 31.84
N LEU A 353 -31.15 16.81 31.81
CA LEU A 353 -31.22 17.96 32.70
C LEU A 353 -32.36 18.93 32.32
N GLU A 354 -32.43 19.34 31.05
CA GLU A 354 -33.43 20.31 30.57
C GLU A 354 -34.87 19.80 30.71
N TRP A 355 -35.07 18.50 30.54
CA TRP A 355 -36.35 17.81 30.64
C TRP A 355 -36.65 17.35 32.09
N ASN A 356 -35.77 17.63 33.06
CA ASN A 356 -35.89 17.20 34.46
C ASN A 356 -36.15 15.68 34.59
N VAL A 357 -35.44 14.89 33.79
CA VAL A 357 -35.48 13.42 33.82
C VAL A 357 -34.53 12.89 34.90
N ALA A 358 -33.37 13.53 35.09
CA ALA A 358 -32.41 13.24 36.15
C ALA A 358 -31.75 14.54 36.64
N SER A 359 -31.33 14.60 37.91
CA SER A 359 -30.55 15.75 38.42
C SER A 359 -29.06 15.62 38.08
N GLU A 360 -28.32 16.74 38.14
CA GLU A 360 -26.87 16.72 37.94
C GLU A 360 -26.16 15.77 38.92
N GLU A 361 -26.67 15.64 40.16
CA GLU A 361 -26.15 14.71 41.15
C GLU A 361 -26.43 13.24 40.79
N ASP A 362 -27.54 12.94 40.12
CA ASP A 362 -27.83 11.57 39.65
C ASP A 362 -26.93 11.19 38.48
N LEU A 363 -26.68 12.12 37.55
CA LEU A 363 -25.75 11.92 36.44
C LEU A 363 -24.29 11.81 36.92
N LYS A 364 -23.91 12.47 38.03
CA LYS A 364 -22.63 12.27 38.73
C LYS A 364 -22.53 10.90 39.41
N LYS A 365 -23.61 10.43 40.06
CA LYS A 365 -23.66 9.06 40.62
C LYS A 365 -23.46 8.02 39.52
N ILE A 366 -24.11 8.20 38.36
CA ILE A 366 -23.94 7.31 37.20
C ILE A 366 -22.49 7.27 36.72
N ASP A 367 -21.84 8.42 36.51
CA ASP A 367 -20.43 8.45 36.09
C ASP A 367 -19.48 7.85 37.15
N LYS A 368 -19.73 8.09 38.43
CA LYS A 368 -18.98 7.46 39.52
C LYS A 368 -19.15 5.94 39.54
N ASN A 369 -20.39 5.46 39.38
CA ASN A 369 -20.70 4.02 39.39
C ASN A 369 -20.09 3.34 38.15
N ALA A 370 -20.22 3.94 36.97
CA ALA A 370 -19.58 3.48 35.73
C ALA A 370 -18.05 3.44 35.83
N LYS A 371 -17.43 4.41 36.51
CA LYS A 371 -16.00 4.35 36.83
C LYS A 371 -15.68 3.20 37.79
N GLN A 372 -16.46 3.01 38.86
CA GLN A 372 -16.22 1.93 39.82
C GLN A 372 -16.37 0.54 39.16
N GLU A 373 -17.43 0.34 38.38
CA GLU A 373 -17.71 -0.86 37.56
C GLU A 373 -16.50 -1.23 36.66
N VAL A 374 -15.91 -0.22 35.99
CA VAL A 374 -14.72 -0.41 35.15
C VAL A 374 -13.44 -0.59 35.96
N ASP A 375 -13.22 0.16 37.04
CA ASP A 375 -12.03 0.02 37.90
C ASP A 375 -11.96 -1.38 38.55
N GLU A 376 -13.11 -1.91 38.99
CA GLU A 376 -13.25 -3.26 39.54
C GLU A 376 -13.00 -4.33 38.46
N ALA A 377 -13.64 -4.20 37.29
CA ALA A 377 -13.40 -5.12 36.16
C ALA A 377 -11.93 -5.12 35.67
N VAL A 378 -11.27 -3.96 35.65
CA VAL A 378 -9.84 -3.81 35.33
C VAL A 378 -8.94 -4.42 36.39
N LYS A 379 -9.34 -4.41 37.66
CA LYS A 379 -8.63 -5.11 38.74
C LYS A 379 -8.72 -6.62 38.55
N GLU A 380 -9.94 -7.16 38.41
CA GLU A 380 -10.15 -8.61 38.24
C GLU A 380 -9.49 -9.15 36.96
N ALA A 381 -9.52 -8.39 35.86
CA ALA A 381 -8.84 -8.77 34.62
C ALA A 381 -7.31 -8.84 34.74
N LYS A 382 -6.70 -8.10 35.69
CA LYS A 382 -5.25 -8.18 36.00
C LYS A 382 -4.91 -9.30 36.97
N GLU A 383 -5.86 -9.74 37.78
CA GLU A 383 -5.72 -10.87 38.70
C GLU A 383 -5.86 -12.22 37.98
N SER A 384 -6.38 -12.22 36.75
CA SER A 384 -6.41 -13.39 35.85
C SER A 384 -4.99 -13.82 35.40
N PRO A 385 -4.71 -15.13 35.33
CA PRO A 385 -3.45 -15.65 34.79
C PRO A 385 -3.32 -15.43 33.28
N GLU A 386 -2.08 -15.55 32.80
CA GLU A 386 -1.78 -15.66 31.36
C GLU A 386 -2.09 -17.09 30.87
N PRO A 387 -2.44 -17.30 29.59
CA PRO A 387 -2.69 -18.63 29.04
C PRO A 387 -1.53 -19.60 29.26
N SER A 388 -1.85 -20.87 29.48
CA SER A 388 -0.84 -21.91 29.64
C SER A 388 -0.24 -22.33 28.29
N MET A 389 0.90 -23.03 28.30
CA MET A 389 1.46 -23.60 27.07
C MET A 389 0.56 -24.69 26.47
N ASP A 390 -0.28 -25.35 27.27
CA ASP A 390 -1.29 -26.29 26.77
C ASP A 390 -2.39 -25.56 25.97
N ASP A 391 -2.72 -24.32 26.35
CA ASP A 391 -3.69 -23.48 25.64
C ASP A 391 -3.19 -23.03 24.26
N PHE A 392 -1.87 -23.00 24.02
CA PHE A 392 -1.30 -22.67 22.70
C PHE A 392 -1.69 -23.69 21.63
N TRP A 393 -1.89 -24.95 22.02
CA TRP A 393 -2.23 -26.05 21.11
C TRP A 393 -3.75 -26.30 20.99
N SER A 394 -4.58 -25.63 21.80
CA SER A 394 -6.04 -25.82 21.81
C SER A 394 -6.78 -24.91 20.83
N ASP A 395 -8.01 -25.28 20.49
CA ASP A 395 -8.96 -24.53 19.63
C ASP A 395 -8.56 -24.32 18.15
N VAL A 396 -7.52 -25.01 17.67
CA VAL A 396 -7.12 -25.00 16.23
C VAL A 396 -8.17 -25.68 15.33
N TYR A 397 -8.90 -26.66 15.88
CA TYR A 397 -9.99 -27.37 15.22
C TYR A 397 -11.23 -27.36 16.12
N TYR A 398 -12.41 -27.66 15.55
CA TYR A 398 -13.61 -27.84 16.36
C TYR A 398 -13.46 -29.07 17.26
N LYS A 399 -13.78 -28.93 18.55
CA LYS A 399 -13.54 -29.94 19.57
C LYS A 399 -14.12 -31.32 19.21
N GLY A 400 -13.25 -32.33 19.16
CA GLY A 400 -13.53 -33.68 18.69
C GLY A 400 -13.23 -33.92 17.21
N THR A 401 -12.66 -32.95 16.48
CA THR A 401 -12.21 -33.10 15.09
C THR A 401 -10.72 -32.82 14.88
N GLU A 402 -10.01 -32.45 15.95
CA GLU A 402 -8.55 -32.29 15.98
C GLU A 402 -7.78 -33.57 15.56
N PRO A 403 -6.67 -33.46 14.82
CA PRO A 403 -5.75 -34.57 14.63
C PRO A 403 -5.06 -34.92 15.96
N ALA A 404 -4.69 -36.19 16.14
CA ALA A 404 -4.06 -36.67 17.36
C ALA A 404 -2.72 -35.98 17.73
N TYR A 405 -2.10 -35.29 16.77
CA TYR A 405 -0.88 -34.51 16.94
C TYR A 405 -0.95 -33.25 16.07
N LEU A 406 -0.53 -32.11 16.64
CA LEU A 406 -0.24 -30.88 15.90
C LEU A 406 1.28 -30.72 15.77
N ARG A 407 1.76 -30.22 14.62
CA ARG A 407 3.19 -29.93 14.43
C ARG A 407 3.52 -28.59 15.08
N GLY A 408 4.34 -28.63 16.12
CA GLY A 408 4.86 -27.43 16.79
C GLY A 408 6.30 -27.08 16.44
N ARG A 409 6.76 -26.01 17.08
CA ARG A 409 8.08 -25.92 17.71
C ARG A 409 7.86 -25.62 19.19
N GLU A 410 8.58 -26.26 20.09
CA GLU A 410 8.64 -25.82 21.49
C GLU A 410 9.64 -24.64 21.59
N PRO A 411 9.41 -23.63 22.45
CA PRO A 411 10.36 -22.52 22.65
C PRO A 411 11.79 -22.97 22.97
N GLU A 412 11.93 -24.12 23.61
CA GLU A 412 13.19 -24.75 24.03
C GLU A 412 13.97 -25.41 22.88
N GLU A 413 13.32 -25.83 21.78
CA GLU A 413 13.98 -26.51 20.64
C GLU A 413 14.99 -25.63 19.90
N GLY A 414 14.98 -24.31 20.14
CA GLY A 414 15.92 -23.36 19.52
C GLY A 414 17.32 -23.31 20.12
N LEU A 415 17.66 -24.08 21.16
CA LEU A 415 18.86 -23.85 22.00
C LEU A 415 20.03 -24.84 21.86
N GLN A 416 19.96 -25.89 21.02
CA GLN A 416 21.10 -26.82 20.84
C GLN A 416 21.57 -27.06 19.40
N ASP A 417 20.71 -26.97 18.38
CA ASP A 417 21.10 -27.18 16.96
C ASP A 417 20.82 -25.96 16.06
N VAL A 418 20.76 -24.75 16.65
CA VAL A 418 20.53 -23.49 15.92
C VAL A 418 21.67 -22.50 16.18
N CYS A 419 22.79 -22.71 15.49
CA CYS A 419 23.73 -21.63 15.22
C CYS A 419 23.36 -21.01 13.86
N TRP A 420 23.40 -19.66 13.77
CA TRP A 420 22.65 -18.81 12.81
C TRP A 420 21.17 -18.61 13.18
N CYS A 421 20.65 -17.41 12.88
CA CYS A 421 19.27 -16.94 13.18
C CYS A 421 18.89 -16.73 14.66
N ALA A 422 19.82 -16.23 15.49
CA ALA A 422 19.54 -15.76 16.86
C ALA A 422 20.04 -14.31 17.11
N ALA A 423 19.73 -13.38 16.20
CA ALA A 423 20.15 -11.97 16.27
C ALA A 423 19.01 -10.94 16.04
N LEU A 424 17.76 -11.39 15.84
CA LEU A 424 16.61 -10.53 15.52
C LEU A 424 15.54 -10.56 16.63
N CYS A 425 15.88 -9.97 17.79
CA CYS A 425 14.90 -9.32 18.69
C CYS A 425 15.60 -8.65 19.89
N ASN A 426 15.95 -7.36 19.80
CA ASN A 426 16.22 -6.55 20.99
C ASN A 426 16.01 -5.04 20.80
N PHE A 427 14.90 -4.55 21.38
CA PHE A 427 14.63 -3.20 21.89
C PHE A 427 15.29 -1.96 21.24
N ALA A 428 14.46 -1.16 20.53
CA ALA A 428 14.77 0.24 20.20
C ALA A 428 13.56 1.20 20.31
N VAL A 429 12.75 1.11 21.38
CA VAL A 429 11.86 2.23 21.77
C VAL A 429 12.59 3.09 22.79
N SER A 430 12.98 4.31 22.41
CA SER A 430 13.82 5.16 23.25
C SER A 430 13.12 5.67 24.52
N CYS A 431 13.50 5.15 25.67
CA CYS A 431 13.47 5.92 26.91
C CYS A 431 14.72 6.83 26.92
N ARG A 432 14.56 8.15 27.03
CA ARG A 432 15.70 9.07 27.17
C ARG A 432 16.11 9.19 28.64
N GLU A 433 17.42 9.05 28.86
CA GLU A 433 18.21 9.72 29.90
C GLU A 433 17.64 9.78 31.33
N ALA A 434 18.02 8.78 32.12
CA ALA A 434 18.37 8.96 33.53
C ALA A 434 19.69 8.23 33.79
N ASP A 435 20.50 8.73 34.72
CA ASP A 435 21.83 8.18 35.05
C ASP A 435 21.82 6.68 35.38
N LEU A 436 22.92 5.99 35.05
CA LEU A 436 23.82 5.43 36.08
C LEU A 436 25.14 4.89 35.51
N ARG A 437 26.25 5.58 35.83
CA ARG A 437 27.60 4.99 35.79
C ARG A 437 27.85 4.18 37.08
N THR A 438 27.57 2.88 37.11
CA THR A 438 28.19 1.99 38.12
C THR A 438 28.13 0.50 37.81
N LEU A 439 29.15 -0.22 38.31
CA LEU A 439 29.13 -1.65 38.69
C LEU A 439 28.88 -2.71 37.59
N ALA A 440 29.85 -2.84 36.70
CA ALA A 440 30.24 -4.17 36.21
C ALA A 440 31.41 -4.69 37.07
N SER A 441 31.20 -5.75 37.87
CA SER A 441 32.20 -6.78 38.28
C SER A 441 31.81 -7.56 39.55
N VAL A 442 31.49 -8.86 39.40
CA VAL A 442 31.79 -9.89 40.43
C VAL A 442 32.12 -11.22 39.73
N ASN A 443 33.30 -11.78 40.08
CA ASN A 443 33.79 -13.15 39.86
C ASN A 443 34.51 -13.57 38.55
N SER A 444 35.82 -13.24 38.48
CA SER A 444 36.89 -14.27 38.42
C SER A 444 38.20 -13.70 39.02
N ARG A 445 38.97 -14.51 39.74
CA ARG A 445 40.05 -14.07 40.67
C ARG A 445 41.48 -14.09 40.07
N VAL A 446 42.42 -13.46 40.79
CA VAL A 446 43.92 -13.56 40.75
C VAL A 446 44.58 -13.02 39.45
N VAL A 447 45.53 -12.06 39.45
CA VAL A 447 46.87 -11.99 40.08
C VAL A 447 47.36 -10.52 40.19
N ASP A 448 48.34 -10.28 41.07
CA ASP A 448 48.99 -9.02 41.50
C ASP A 448 49.61 -8.10 40.40
N GLY A 449 49.84 -6.82 40.74
CA GLY A 449 50.64 -5.86 39.94
C GLY A 449 50.58 -4.40 40.42
N ASP A 450 51.65 -3.90 41.04
CA ASP A 450 51.62 -2.69 41.88
C ASP A 450 52.01 -1.34 41.19
N ALA A 451 51.37 -0.27 41.66
CA ALA A 451 51.87 1.11 41.89
C ALA A 451 52.60 2.00 40.83
N ASN A 452 52.07 3.23 40.69
CA ASN A 452 52.77 4.55 40.58
C ASN A 452 53.64 4.88 39.31
N THR A 453 53.85 6.14 38.87
CA THR A 453 53.59 7.48 39.45
C THR A 453 53.35 8.60 38.40
N LEU A 454 52.77 9.72 38.86
CA LEU A 454 52.52 11.06 38.26
C LEU A 454 53.83 11.92 38.07
N PRO A 455 53.79 13.24 37.71
CA PRO A 455 52.99 14.05 36.74
C PRO A 455 53.85 15.08 35.93
N LEU A 456 53.25 16.00 35.13
CA LEU A 456 53.35 17.49 35.30
C LEU A 456 52.73 18.35 34.14
N CYS A 457 51.90 19.36 34.53
CA CYS A 457 51.81 20.78 34.06
C CYS A 457 51.93 21.18 32.55
N ARG A 458 51.24 22.18 31.95
CA ARG A 458 50.51 23.44 32.35
C ARG A 458 49.71 23.96 31.10
N HIS A 459 49.01 25.11 30.94
CA HIS A 459 48.61 26.36 31.65
C HIS A 459 47.32 26.88 30.94
N THR A 460 46.19 27.28 31.58
CA THR A 460 45.73 28.66 31.97
C THR A 460 45.83 29.78 30.90
N GLU A 461 44.89 30.74 30.69
CA GLU A 461 43.58 31.07 31.33
C GLU A 461 42.73 32.15 30.56
N ARG A 462 41.39 32.18 30.80
CA ARG A 462 40.42 33.33 30.90
C ARG A 462 40.06 34.35 29.77
N CYS A 463 38.74 34.35 29.46
CA CYS A 463 37.72 35.45 29.54
C CYS A 463 37.60 36.68 28.58
N SER A 464 36.43 36.75 27.88
CA SER A 464 35.47 37.90 27.74
C SER A 464 35.91 39.19 26.94
N THR A 465 35.07 40.12 26.44
CA THR A 465 33.62 40.50 26.54
C THR A 465 33.04 41.17 25.26
N ALA A 466 31.73 41.01 24.99
CA ALA A 466 30.70 41.93 24.42
C ALA A 466 30.94 43.02 23.30
N LEU A 467 30.08 42.96 22.24
CA LEU A 467 29.23 44.01 21.56
C LEU A 467 29.74 45.48 21.33
N PRO A 468 29.39 46.20 20.20
CA PRO A 468 27.98 46.66 19.94
C PRO A 468 27.49 47.13 18.51
N SER A 469 26.16 47.37 18.42
CA SER A 469 25.41 48.49 17.76
C SER A 469 25.11 48.69 16.24
N ARG A 470 23.79 48.62 15.93
CA ARG A 470 22.87 49.57 15.19
C ARG A 470 22.72 49.64 13.62
N PRO A 471 21.48 49.94 13.10
CA PRO A 471 21.13 50.14 11.67
C PRO A 471 20.85 51.61 11.24
N PRO A 472 20.80 51.92 9.92
CA PRO A 472 19.58 52.48 9.25
C PRO A 472 19.46 52.14 7.71
N ASP A 473 18.55 52.65 6.86
CA ASP A 473 17.07 52.86 6.89
C ASP A 473 16.55 53.42 5.50
N LYS A 474 15.26 53.22 5.15
CA LYS A 474 14.37 53.93 4.15
C LYS A 474 14.27 53.60 2.63
N THR A 475 13.07 53.89 2.12
CA THR A 475 12.38 53.54 0.86
C THR A 475 12.28 54.65 -0.20
N TRP A 476 12.13 54.29 -1.50
CA TRP A 476 11.40 55.00 -2.59
C TRP A 476 10.89 53.95 -3.62
N ILE A 477 9.77 54.01 -4.39
CA ILE A 477 8.69 54.98 -4.73
C ILE A 477 8.95 55.83 -6.01
N ALA A 478 8.08 55.93 -7.05
CA ALA A 478 6.92 55.12 -7.53
C ALA A 478 6.35 55.59 -8.91
N ILE A 479 5.63 54.70 -9.64
CA ILE A 479 4.49 54.92 -10.58
C ILE A 479 4.67 55.62 -11.96
N VAL A 480 4.06 55.01 -13.02
CA VAL A 480 3.30 55.54 -14.21
C VAL A 480 3.48 54.59 -15.42
N ALA A 481 2.49 54.24 -16.27
CA ALA A 481 1.04 54.03 -16.12
C ALA A 481 0.45 53.24 -17.33
N VAL A 482 -0.60 52.46 -17.06
CA VAL A 482 -1.66 51.88 -17.92
C VAL A 482 -1.77 52.35 -19.40
N LEU A 483 -1.61 51.43 -20.38
CA LEU A 483 -2.57 51.11 -21.48
C LEU A 483 -1.92 50.30 -22.63
N ALA A 484 -2.14 48.97 -22.67
CA ALA A 484 -1.92 48.13 -23.87
C ALA A 484 -2.59 46.75 -23.77
N ALA A 485 -3.91 46.69 -23.57
CA ALA A 485 -4.66 45.43 -23.64
C ALA A 485 -5.03 45.12 -25.11
N LEU A 486 -4.27 44.24 -25.77
CA LEU A 486 -4.62 43.46 -26.98
C LEU A 486 -3.37 42.69 -27.42
N GLY A 487 -3.35 41.36 -27.25
CA GLY A 487 -2.14 40.58 -27.55
C GLY A 487 -1.96 39.29 -26.75
N SER A 488 -3.03 38.74 -26.16
CA SER A 488 -3.01 37.40 -25.57
C SER A 488 -2.93 36.35 -26.67
N ALA A 489 -1.72 36.12 -27.19
CA ALA A 489 -1.38 34.80 -27.68
C ALA A 489 -1.64 33.83 -26.52
N LEU A 490 -2.58 32.90 -26.72
CA LEU A 490 -2.87 31.88 -25.71
C LEU A 490 -1.56 31.16 -25.38
N PRO A 491 -1.17 30.98 -24.10
CA PRO A 491 -0.36 29.82 -23.79
C PRO A 491 -1.18 28.63 -24.31
N SER A 492 -0.60 27.84 -25.22
CA SER A 492 -1.27 26.62 -25.66
C SER A 492 -1.62 25.86 -24.39
N SER A 493 -2.89 25.49 -24.23
CA SER A 493 -3.24 24.52 -23.20
C SER A 493 -2.33 23.33 -23.39
N ALA A 494 -1.52 23.01 -22.38
CA ALA A 494 -1.00 21.66 -22.26
C ALA A 494 -2.23 20.75 -22.41
N ALA A 495 -2.24 19.90 -23.43
CA ALA A 495 -3.39 19.05 -23.68
C ALA A 495 -3.67 18.25 -22.40
N PRO A 496 -4.95 18.02 -22.02
CA PRO A 496 -5.22 17.05 -20.96
C PRO A 496 -4.52 15.75 -21.36
N SER A 497 -3.79 15.15 -20.42
CA SER A 497 -2.97 13.97 -20.66
C SER A 497 -3.82 12.88 -21.31
N GLN A 498 -3.71 12.74 -22.63
CA GLN A 498 -4.26 11.58 -23.31
C GLN A 498 -3.52 10.39 -22.72
N LYS A 499 -4.26 9.45 -22.12
CA LYS A 499 -3.74 8.08 -21.96
C LYS A 499 -3.17 7.70 -23.34
N ARG A 500 -1.88 7.34 -23.41
CA ARG A 500 -1.29 6.81 -24.64
C ARG A 500 -2.23 5.72 -25.16
N GLU A 501 -2.56 5.78 -26.44
CA GLU A 501 -3.29 4.68 -27.06
C GLU A 501 -2.43 3.41 -26.95
N VAL A 502 -3.08 2.28 -26.65
CA VAL A 502 -2.43 0.97 -26.64
C VAL A 502 -2.01 0.67 -28.09
N GLY A 503 -0.75 0.95 -28.42
CA GLY A 503 -0.25 0.97 -29.79
C GLY A 503 1.17 1.54 -29.99
N ASP A 504 1.70 2.34 -29.07
CA ASP A 504 3.11 2.78 -29.08
C ASP A 504 3.99 1.84 -28.25
N LEU A 505 4.23 0.63 -28.78
CA LEU A 505 4.96 -0.44 -28.10
C LEU A 505 6.46 -0.13 -27.94
N VAL A 506 7.01 -0.50 -26.79
CA VAL A 506 8.46 -0.56 -26.55
C VAL A 506 9.03 -1.80 -27.22
N ARG A 507 10.03 -1.62 -28.08
CA ARG A 507 10.83 -2.71 -28.66
C ARG A 507 12.28 -2.32 -28.54
N GLY A 508 12.96 -2.81 -27.50
CA GLY A 508 14.30 -2.38 -27.16
C GLY A 508 15.26 -3.48 -26.75
N VAL A 509 16.46 -3.04 -26.38
CA VAL A 509 17.54 -3.85 -25.81
C VAL A 509 18.15 -3.11 -24.62
N ASN A 510 18.65 -3.86 -23.65
CA ASN A 510 19.48 -3.30 -22.60
C ASN A 510 20.90 -3.05 -23.11
N LEU A 511 21.56 -2.06 -22.53
CA LEU A 511 23.01 -1.82 -22.67
C LEU A 511 23.76 -2.34 -21.43
N GLY A 512 23.38 -3.54 -20.97
CA GLY A 512 23.99 -4.23 -19.82
C GLY A 512 25.50 -4.42 -19.99
N GLY A 513 26.24 -4.45 -18.88
CA GLY A 513 27.70 -4.45 -18.87
C GLY A 513 28.39 -3.15 -19.33
N LEU A 514 27.67 -2.08 -19.74
CA LEU A 514 28.29 -0.83 -20.20
C LEU A 514 28.85 0.03 -19.06
N PHE A 515 27.99 0.56 -18.19
CA PHE A 515 28.40 1.48 -17.11
C PHE A 515 28.41 0.83 -15.72
N VAL A 516 27.75 -0.32 -15.59
CA VAL A 516 27.87 -1.25 -14.47
C VAL A 516 28.52 -2.52 -15.04
N LEU A 517 29.47 -3.10 -14.31
CA LEU A 517 30.32 -4.17 -14.84
C LEU A 517 29.87 -5.55 -14.35
N GLU A 518 29.47 -6.40 -15.29
CA GLU A 518 29.03 -7.76 -15.02
C GLU A 518 30.04 -8.78 -15.57
N PRO A 519 30.60 -9.68 -14.74
CA PRO A 519 31.62 -10.63 -15.16
C PRO A 519 31.23 -11.50 -16.35
N TRP A 520 29.94 -11.80 -16.53
CA TRP A 520 29.45 -12.68 -17.59
C TRP A 520 29.19 -11.98 -18.92
N ILE A 521 28.95 -10.66 -18.90
CA ILE A 521 28.80 -9.84 -20.11
C ILE A 521 30.17 -9.45 -20.66
N THR A 522 31.11 -9.09 -19.79
CA THR A 522 32.47 -8.65 -20.19
C THR A 522 33.60 -9.35 -19.41
N PRO A 523 33.69 -10.70 -19.47
CA PRO A 523 34.67 -11.47 -18.69
C PRO A 523 36.11 -11.02 -18.91
N GLN A 524 36.45 -10.55 -20.10
CA GLN A 524 37.79 -10.05 -20.41
C GLN A 524 38.22 -8.84 -19.56
N VAL A 525 37.29 -8.02 -19.03
CA VAL A 525 37.60 -6.91 -18.12
C VAL A 525 38.08 -7.45 -16.77
N PHE A 526 37.41 -8.50 -16.26
CA PHE A 526 37.71 -9.15 -14.99
C PHE A 526 38.93 -10.07 -15.09
N ASP A 527 39.06 -10.83 -16.18
CA ASP A 527 40.16 -11.77 -16.40
C ASP A 527 41.49 -11.07 -16.71
N SER A 528 41.46 -9.89 -17.34
CA SER A 528 42.66 -9.08 -17.58
C SER A 528 43.29 -8.54 -16.29
N THR A 529 42.59 -8.58 -15.14
CA THR A 529 43.18 -8.26 -13.83
C THR A 529 44.16 -9.34 -13.35
N GLY A 530 43.99 -10.58 -13.81
CA GLY A 530 44.72 -11.75 -13.31
C GLY A 530 44.37 -12.16 -11.86
N ASP A 531 43.38 -11.52 -11.22
CA ASP A 531 43.03 -11.78 -9.82
C ASP A 531 41.65 -12.44 -9.69
N GLY A 532 41.61 -13.63 -9.07
CA GLY A 532 40.38 -14.38 -8.82
C GLY A 532 39.52 -13.83 -7.69
N ARG A 533 39.99 -12.81 -6.95
CA ARG A 533 39.22 -12.11 -5.90
C ARG A 533 38.32 -11.00 -6.45
N VAL A 534 38.53 -10.60 -7.70
CA VAL A 534 37.75 -9.57 -8.39
C VAL A 534 36.52 -10.25 -9.01
N ILE A 535 35.43 -10.31 -8.24
CA ILE A 535 34.21 -11.04 -8.59
C ILE A 535 33.05 -10.13 -9.00
N ASP A 536 33.17 -8.84 -8.70
CA ASP A 536 32.20 -7.77 -8.96
C ASP A 536 32.95 -6.42 -9.06
N GLU A 537 32.21 -5.33 -9.28
CA GLU A 537 32.79 -4.00 -9.47
C GLU A 537 33.35 -3.38 -8.16
N PHE A 538 32.82 -3.77 -7.00
CA PHE A 538 33.29 -3.36 -5.68
C PHE A 538 34.66 -3.99 -5.36
N THR A 539 34.80 -5.30 -5.56
CA THR A 539 36.07 -6.03 -5.40
C THR A 539 37.09 -5.69 -6.49
N PHE A 540 36.65 -5.31 -7.71
CA PHE A 540 37.51 -4.68 -8.70
C PHE A 540 38.16 -3.42 -8.11
N GLY A 541 37.36 -2.53 -7.50
CA GLY A 541 37.85 -1.36 -6.76
C GLY A 541 38.80 -1.67 -5.60
N GLN A 542 38.59 -2.79 -4.88
CA GLN A 542 39.44 -3.18 -3.75
C GLN A 542 40.82 -3.74 -4.14
N TYR A 543 40.91 -4.44 -5.29
CA TYR A 543 42.08 -5.26 -5.61
C TYR A 543 42.82 -4.85 -6.89
N VAL A 544 42.20 -4.07 -7.78
CA VAL A 544 42.84 -3.50 -8.97
C VAL A 544 43.37 -2.10 -8.65
N ASP A 545 44.63 -1.82 -9.01
CA ASP A 545 45.18 -0.48 -8.83
C ASP A 545 44.57 0.55 -9.80
N ALA A 546 44.58 1.82 -9.41
CA ALA A 546 43.90 2.88 -10.15
C ALA A 546 44.40 3.07 -11.59
N ALA A 547 45.65 2.76 -11.92
CA ALA A 547 46.18 2.91 -13.28
C ALA A 547 45.78 1.72 -14.18
N THR A 548 45.82 0.50 -13.64
CA THR A 548 45.27 -0.68 -14.32
C THR A 548 43.75 -0.54 -14.52
N ALA A 549 43.03 -0.03 -13.51
CA ALA A 549 41.61 0.27 -13.59
C ALA A 549 41.29 1.35 -14.64
N GLU A 550 42.02 2.47 -14.64
CA GLU A 550 41.83 3.55 -15.63
C GLU A 550 42.03 3.03 -17.06
N GLN A 551 43.08 2.22 -17.29
CA GLN A 551 43.32 1.60 -18.59
C GLN A 551 42.18 0.66 -19.02
N LEU A 552 41.80 -0.29 -18.17
CA LEU A 552 40.77 -1.30 -18.50
C LEU A 552 39.41 -0.65 -18.73
N LEU A 553 38.96 0.19 -17.79
CA LEU A 553 37.60 0.74 -17.82
C LEU A 553 37.44 1.84 -18.88
N THR A 554 38.46 2.69 -19.10
CA THR A 554 38.42 3.67 -20.20
C THR A 554 38.36 2.97 -21.55
N THR A 555 39.18 1.93 -21.77
CA THR A 555 39.16 1.14 -23.01
C THR A 555 37.80 0.49 -23.22
N HIS A 556 37.19 -0.05 -22.16
CA HIS A 556 35.85 -0.61 -22.18
C HIS A 556 34.79 0.44 -22.56
N PHE A 557 34.69 1.57 -21.85
CA PHE A 557 33.67 2.59 -22.13
C PHE A 557 33.85 3.29 -23.49
N ASP A 558 35.06 3.37 -24.04
CA ASP A 558 35.33 3.96 -25.36
C ASP A 558 35.07 3.00 -26.54
N THR A 559 34.94 1.69 -26.29
CA THR A 559 34.86 0.69 -27.38
C THR A 559 33.68 -0.29 -27.26
N PHE A 560 33.11 -0.48 -26.07
CA PHE A 560 32.04 -1.46 -25.87
C PHE A 560 30.71 -1.00 -26.45
N ILE A 561 30.25 0.24 -26.23
CA ILE A 561 29.09 0.79 -26.94
C ILE A 561 29.48 2.06 -27.68
N THR A 562 29.07 2.14 -28.94
CA THR A 562 29.47 3.19 -29.89
C THR A 562 28.25 3.75 -30.62
N GLN A 563 28.41 4.88 -31.32
CA GLN A 563 27.37 5.41 -32.19
C GLN A 563 26.95 4.43 -33.31
N GLN A 564 27.84 3.50 -33.72
CA GLN A 564 27.54 2.45 -34.69
C GLN A 564 26.54 1.42 -34.13
N ASP A 565 26.60 1.11 -32.83
CA ASP A 565 25.62 0.23 -32.19
C ASP A 565 24.20 0.81 -32.26
N PHE A 566 24.04 2.13 -32.07
CA PHE A 566 22.74 2.79 -32.24
C PHE A 566 22.21 2.74 -33.67
N ALA A 567 23.08 2.81 -34.68
CA ALA A 567 22.68 2.62 -36.07
C ALA A 567 22.23 1.17 -36.35
N GLU A 568 22.85 0.17 -35.72
CA GLU A 568 22.50 -1.25 -35.85
C GLU A 568 21.23 -1.61 -35.08
N ILE A 569 21.05 -1.11 -33.86
CA ILE A 569 19.80 -1.19 -33.07
C ILE A 569 18.65 -0.63 -33.90
N LYS A 570 18.85 0.53 -34.54
CA LYS A 570 17.83 1.14 -35.42
C LYS A 570 17.56 0.33 -36.69
N ALA A 571 18.58 -0.29 -37.27
CA ALA A 571 18.45 -1.15 -38.45
C ALA A 571 17.70 -2.45 -38.13
N ALA A 572 17.84 -3.00 -36.93
CA ALA A 572 17.10 -4.16 -36.40
C ALA A 572 15.66 -3.82 -35.96
N GLY A 573 15.10 -2.70 -36.40
CA GLY A 573 13.72 -2.28 -36.15
C GLY A 573 13.40 -1.88 -34.71
N LEU A 574 14.40 -1.76 -33.83
CA LEU A 574 14.20 -1.38 -32.43
C LEU A 574 13.98 0.14 -32.28
N ASN A 575 13.27 0.51 -31.21
CA ASN A 575 12.83 1.88 -30.94
C ASN A 575 13.24 2.42 -29.56
N ALA A 576 13.80 1.59 -28.67
CA ALA A 576 14.24 2.00 -27.33
C ALA A 576 15.53 1.29 -26.87
N VAL A 577 16.23 1.88 -25.91
CA VAL A 577 17.29 1.24 -25.12
C VAL A 577 17.08 1.49 -23.62
N ARG A 578 17.38 0.50 -22.78
CA ARG A 578 17.46 0.62 -21.31
C ARG A 578 18.94 0.63 -20.91
N ILE A 579 19.32 1.58 -20.07
CA ILE A 579 20.73 1.86 -19.76
C ILE A 579 20.94 1.77 -18.24
N PRO A 580 21.41 0.61 -17.75
CA PRO A 580 21.94 0.44 -16.40
C PRO A 580 22.99 1.49 -16.06
N PHE A 581 22.82 2.19 -14.95
CA PHE A 581 23.73 3.25 -14.51
C PHE A 581 23.96 3.23 -12.98
N PRO A 582 25.21 3.37 -12.50
CA PRO A 582 25.51 3.23 -11.08
C PRO A 582 25.32 4.52 -10.26
N HIS A 583 24.84 4.39 -9.01
CA HIS A 583 24.74 5.52 -8.07
C HIS A 583 26.08 6.22 -7.80
N PHE A 584 27.19 5.48 -7.73
CA PHE A 584 28.52 6.02 -7.39
C PHE A 584 29.08 6.97 -8.46
N ALA A 585 28.59 6.92 -9.69
CA ALA A 585 28.92 7.88 -10.76
C ALA A 585 28.17 9.22 -10.63
N ILE A 586 27.22 9.31 -9.70
CA ILE A 586 26.47 10.53 -9.35
C ILE A 586 26.88 11.04 -7.95
N ASN A 587 26.82 10.14 -6.97
CA ASN A 587 27.03 10.43 -5.54
C ASN A 587 28.17 9.54 -4.97
N PRO A 588 29.44 9.74 -5.40
CA PRO A 588 30.56 8.96 -4.90
C PRO A 588 30.82 9.26 -3.41
N THR A 589 30.97 8.21 -2.60
CA THR A 589 31.45 8.32 -1.21
C THR A 589 32.93 7.94 -1.12
N ALA A 590 33.59 8.30 -0.01
CA ALA A 590 35.02 8.05 0.19
C ALA A 590 35.35 6.69 0.84
N ASP A 591 34.31 5.92 1.19
CA ASP A 591 34.38 4.60 1.82
C ASP A 591 34.00 3.45 0.88
N GLU A 592 33.38 3.73 -0.27
CA GLU A 592 33.17 2.75 -1.34
C GLU A 592 34.33 2.80 -2.36
N PRO A 593 34.85 1.66 -2.82
CA PRO A 593 36.11 1.58 -3.57
C PRO A 593 35.95 1.81 -5.09
N PHE A 594 34.78 2.24 -5.55
CA PHE A 594 34.44 2.31 -6.97
C PHE A 594 35.25 3.37 -7.75
N TYR A 595 35.59 3.06 -9.00
CA TYR A 595 36.22 4.02 -9.93
C TYR A 595 35.20 4.54 -10.94
N ASP A 596 34.96 5.87 -11.00
CA ASP A 596 33.99 6.49 -11.94
C ASP A 596 34.53 6.76 -13.36
N PHE A 597 35.74 7.31 -13.52
CA PHE A 597 36.34 7.67 -14.82
C PHE A 597 35.40 8.43 -15.80
N GLY A 598 34.49 9.26 -15.28
CA GLY A 598 33.59 10.11 -16.06
C GLY A 598 32.36 9.40 -16.65
N ARG A 599 31.81 8.37 -15.99
CA ARG A 599 30.63 7.64 -16.50
C ARG A 599 29.45 8.56 -16.83
N LEU A 600 29.23 9.61 -16.04
CA LEU A 600 28.11 10.53 -16.26
C LEU A 600 28.22 11.31 -17.58
N ASP A 601 29.38 11.87 -17.94
CA ASP A 601 29.55 12.56 -19.23
C ASP A 601 29.57 11.57 -20.42
N ARG A 602 29.95 10.32 -20.17
CA ARG A 602 29.82 9.22 -21.14
C ARG A 602 28.34 8.84 -21.36
N LEU A 603 27.52 8.78 -20.31
CA LEU A 603 26.07 8.58 -20.42
C LEU A 603 25.42 9.70 -21.24
N LYS A 604 25.75 10.97 -20.99
CA LYS A 604 25.24 12.11 -21.80
C LYS A 604 25.57 11.97 -23.28
N THR A 605 26.76 11.43 -23.59
CA THR A 605 27.20 11.14 -24.96
C THR A 605 26.36 10.02 -25.59
N VAL A 606 26.12 8.93 -24.86
CA VAL A 606 25.28 7.78 -25.29
C VAL A 606 23.82 8.20 -25.50
N VAL A 607 23.24 9.00 -24.59
CA VAL A 607 21.90 9.59 -24.76
C VAL A 607 21.85 10.53 -25.97
N GLY A 608 22.94 11.24 -26.26
CA GLY A 608 23.09 12.02 -27.50
C GLY A 608 23.01 11.16 -28.77
N TRP A 609 23.67 9.99 -28.79
CA TRP A 609 23.57 9.05 -29.91
C TRP A 609 22.15 8.46 -30.05
N ALA A 610 21.48 8.14 -28.94
CA ALA A 610 20.11 7.67 -28.93
C ALA A 610 19.13 8.71 -29.52
N ARG A 611 19.24 9.97 -29.07
CA ARG A 611 18.49 11.12 -29.62
C ARG A 611 18.69 11.23 -31.13
N ASP A 612 19.94 11.19 -31.60
CA ASP A 612 20.27 11.40 -33.01
C ASP A 612 19.87 10.22 -33.91
N ALA A 613 19.75 9.01 -33.35
CA ALA A 613 19.17 7.83 -34.02
C ALA A 613 17.63 7.77 -33.95
N GLY A 614 16.98 8.65 -33.19
CA GLY A 614 15.54 8.58 -32.91
C GLY A 614 15.17 7.31 -32.13
N ILE A 615 15.93 7.01 -31.08
CA ILE A 615 15.76 5.89 -30.15
C ILE A 615 15.43 6.47 -28.76
N ARG A 616 14.39 5.92 -28.11
CA ARG A 616 13.98 6.29 -26.75
C ARG A 616 14.92 5.69 -25.72
N VAL A 617 15.12 6.35 -24.60
CA VAL A 617 16.03 5.93 -23.54
C VAL A 617 15.28 5.76 -22.23
N TRP A 618 15.48 4.62 -21.59
CA TRP A 618 15.26 4.43 -20.16
C TRP A 618 16.64 4.52 -19.48
N VAL A 619 16.77 5.40 -18.49
CA VAL A 619 17.96 5.45 -17.62
C VAL A 619 17.59 4.79 -16.32
N ASP A 620 18.33 3.75 -15.94
CA ASP A 620 18.03 2.91 -14.79
C ASP A 620 19.09 3.07 -13.70
N LEU A 621 18.65 3.32 -12.46
CA LEU A 621 19.54 3.31 -11.29
C LEU A 621 19.79 1.86 -10.85
N HIS A 622 20.72 1.22 -11.55
CA HIS A 622 20.93 -0.23 -11.47
C HIS A 622 21.66 -0.68 -10.18
N THR A 623 22.32 0.25 -9.49
CA THR A 623 23.08 -0.02 -8.26
C THR A 623 22.78 1.01 -7.18
N ALA A 624 22.76 0.59 -5.91
CA ALA A 624 22.68 1.49 -4.75
C ALA A 624 23.66 1.10 -3.63
N ARG A 625 24.08 2.08 -2.82
CA ARG A 625 25.03 1.90 -1.71
C ARG A 625 24.56 0.80 -0.75
N GLY A 626 25.43 -0.15 -0.46
CA GLY A 626 25.11 -1.34 0.34
C GLY A 626 24.29 -2.43 -0.36
N SER A 627 24.03 -2.31 -1.66
CA SER A 627 23.25 -3.23 -2.52
C SER A 627 21.77 -3.40 -2.15
N GLN A 628 20.92 -3.37 -3.17
CA GLN A 628 19.48 -3.65 -3.08
C GLN A 628 19.11 -5.14 -3.24
N ASN A 629 20.04 -6.00 -3.69
CA ASN A 629 19.77 -7.41 -4.03
C ASN A 629 20.88 -8.41 -3.65
N GLY A 630 22.11 -7.96 -3.37
CA GLY A 630 23.26 -8.82 -3.09
C GLY A 630 23.83 -9.51 -4.33
N PHE A 631 23.48 -9.08 -5.54
CA PHE A 631 23.99 -9.63 -6.80
C PHE A 631 25.23 -8.84 -7.27
N ASP A 632 26.01 -9.43 -8.17
CA ASP A 632 27.12 -8.74 -8.85
C ASP A 632 26.62 -7.65 -9.81
N ASN A 633 25.40 -7.79 -10.38
CA ASN A 633 24.77 -6.74 -11.18
C ASN A 633 24.53 -5.43 -10.40
N SER A 634 24.37 -5.45 -9.07
CA SER A 634 24.33 -4.21 -8.27
C SER A 634 25.73 -3.63 -7.98
N GLY A 635 26.77 -4.13 -8.64
CA GLY A 635 28.17 -3.79 -8.42
C GLY A 635 28.81 -4.36 -7.15
N HIS A 636 28.04 -5.02 -6.26
CA HIS A 636 28.53 -5.53 -4.97
C HIS A 636 27.74 -6.78 -4.53
N LYS A 637 28.30 -7.96 -4.82
CA LYS A 637 27.72 -9.26 -4.49
C LYS A 637 27.84 -9.56 -3.00
N GLY A 638 26.79 -10.10 -2.39
CA GLY A 638 26.77 -10.48 -0.98
C GLY A 638 25.48 -10.08 -0.26
N SER A 639 25.58 -9.19 0.71
CA SER A 639 24.47 -8.82 1.59
C SER A 639 23.72 -7.58 1.09
N ALA A 640 22.44 -7.72 0.73
CA ALA A 640 21.55 -6.59 0.45
C ALA A 640 21.28 -5.76 1.72
N THR A 641 21.91 -4.60 1.84
CA THR A 641 21.86 -3.70 3.03
C THR A 641 21.49 -2.25 2.69
N TRP A 642 21.16 -1.95 1.44
CA TRP A 642 20.62 -0.64 1.04
C TRP A 642 19.44 -0.21 1.93
N HIS A 643 18.49 -1.12 2.19
CA HIS A 643 17.27 -0.86 2.95
C HIS A 643 17.47 -0.55 4.45
N THR A 644 18.58 -1.00 5.06
CA THR A 644 18.86 -0.72 6.49
C THR A 644 19.41 0.69 6.69
N GLU A 645 20.22 1.13 5.72
CA GLU A 645 20.77 2.47 5.54
C GLU A 645 19.79 3.57 5.10
N GLN A 646 19.12 4.33 5.97
CA GLN A 646 18.36 5.52 5.52
C GLN A 646 19.24 6.51 4.72
N GLN A 647 20.56 6.54 4.96
CA GLN A 647 21.50 7.33 4.16
C GLN A 647 21.70 6.74 2.74
N ASN A 648 21.60 5.42 2.57
CA ASN A 648 21.69 4.73 1.28
C ASN A 648 20.42 4.98 0.44
N VAL A 649 19.25 4.90 1.09
CA VAL A 649 17.96 5.27 0.49
C VAL A 649 17.98 6.73 0.03
N ASN A 650 18.47 7.65 0.86
CA ASN A 650 18.61 9.06 0.50
C ASN A 650 19.61 9.28 -0.65
N GLY A 651 20.78 8.63 -0.62
CA GLY A 651 21.79 8.72 -1.67
C GLY A 651 21.29 8.24 -3.04
N ALA A 652 20.41 7.24 -3.05
CA ALA A 652 19.69 6.81 -4.25
C ALA A 652 18.65 7.84 -4.70
N LEU A 653 17.85 8.44 -3.79
CA LEU A 653 16.88 9.50 -4.15
C LEU A 653 17.57 10.75 -4.72
N ASP A 654 18.74 11.10 -4.19
CA ASP A 654 19.51 12.24 -4.67
C ASP A 654 20.20 11.91 -6.01
N ALA A 655 20.52 10.64 -6.30
CA ALA A 655 20.98 10.20 -7.62
C ALA A 655 19.87 10.32 -8.69
N ILE A 656 18.65 9.85 -8.38
CA ILE A 656 17.46 10.05 -9.23
C ILE A 656 17.21 11.55 -9.47
N SER A 657 17.37 12.38 -8.44
CA SER A 657 17.19 13.84 -8.57
C SER A 657 18.19 14.44 -9.55
N ALA A 658 19.48 14.08 -9.46
CA ALA A 658 20.50 14.60 -10.38
C ALA A 658 20.35 14.07 -11.82
N LEU A 659 19.95 12.80 -12.00
CA LEU A 659 19.62 12.25 -13.31
C LEU A 659 18.42 12.96 -13.95
N THR A 660 17.39 13.28 -13.16
CA THR A 660 16.23 14.06 -13.63
C THR A 660 16.65 15.46 -14.06
N ALA A 661 17.44 16.15 -13.23
CA ALA A 661 17.90 17.52 -13.48
C ALA A 661 18.80 17.62 -14.73
N GLU A 662 19.64 16.63 -14.97
CA GLU A 662 20.44 16.55 -16.21
C GLU A 662 19.54 16.28 -17.42
N PHE A 663 18.79 15.17 -17.43
CA PHE A 663 18.12 14.71 -18.66
C PHE A 663 16.81 15.42 -19.01
N SER A 664 16.23 16.19 -18.08
CA SER A 664 15.13 17.11 -18.37
C SER A 664 15.55 18.32 -19.22
N GLN A 665 16.86 18.53 -19.45
CA GLN A 665 17.34 19.67 -20.26
C GLN A 665 16.94 19.54 -21.74
N PRO A 666 16.52 20.65 -22.40
CA PRO A 666 16.10 20.64 -23.81
C PRO A 666 17.12 20.11 -24.82
N ILE A 667 18.42 20.05 -24.48
CA ILE A 667 19.48 19.51 -25.34
C ILE A 667 19.30 18.01 -25.64
N TYR A 668 18.65 17.26 -24.75
CA TYR A 668 18.33 15.85 -24.94
C TYR A 668 17.06 15.63 -25.76
N GLY A 669 16.27 16.69 -26.03
CA GLY A 669 15.10 16.64 -26.91
C GLY A 669 13.96 15.71 -26.46
N GLY A 670 13.96 15.29 -25.19
CA GLY A 670 13.03 14.27 -24.69
C GLY A 670 13.42 12.83 -25.06
N ALA A 671 14.70 12.57 -25.38
CA ALA A 671 15.18 11.22 -25.68
C ALA A 671 15.13 10.28 -24.46
N VAL A 672 15.39 10.80 -23.25
CA VAL A 672 15.09 10.07 -22.01
C VAL A 672 13.59 10.17 -21.74
N GLU A 673 12.93 9.01 -21.78
CA GLU A 673 11.49 8.84 -21.63
C GLU A 673 11.12 8.41 -20.21
N VAL A 674 11.94 7.57 -19.59
CA VAL A 674 11.80 7.03 -18.23
C VAL A 674 13.11 7.17 -17.47
N ILE A 675 13.01 7.52 -16.19
CA ILE A 675 14.01 7.20 -15.19
C ILE A 675 13.42 6.09 -14.31
N GLU A 676 14.06 4.94 -14.30
CA GLU A 676 13.71 3.81 -13.43
C GLU A 676 14.39 4.00 -12.08
N LEU A 677 13.61 3.85 -11.01
CA LEU A 677 14.04 4.26 -9.67
C LEU A 677 15.06 3.30 -9.04
N MET A 678 14.93 2.01 -9.28
CA MET A 678 15.82 0.97 -8.73
C MET A 678 15.62 -0.34 -9.48
N ASN A 679 16.67 -0.85 -10.12
CA ASN A 679 16.70 -2.21 -10.65
C ASN A 679 16.59 -3.26 -9.53
N GLU A 680 15.74 -4.27 -9.73
CA GLU A 680 15.74 -5.51 -8.95
C GLU A 680 15.89 -5.38 -7.41
N PRO A 681 15.19 -4.51 -6.67
CA PRO A 681 15.24 -4.54 -5.22
C PRO A 681 14.63 -5.86 -4.71
N ALA A 682 15.41 -6.67 -4.00
CA ALA A 682 15.07 -8.07 -3.76
C ALA A 682 14.22 -8.28 -2.49
N SER A 683 12.92 -7.95 -2.57
CA SER A 683 11.97 -8.06 -1.44
C SER A 683 11.96 -9.44 -0.78
N PHE A 684 12.20 -10.51 -1.55
CA PHE A 684 12.25 -11.88 -1.03
C PHE A 684 13.41 -12.16 -0.05
N ILE A 685 14.45 -11.31 0.02
CA ILE A 685 15.60 -11.50 0.91
C ILE A 685 15.27 -11.13 2.36
N SER A 686 14.42 -10.12 2.56
CA SER A 686 14.01 -9.66 3.89
C SER A 686 12.66 -8.94 3.83
N PRO A 687 11.70 -9.25 4.74
CA PRO A 687 10.42 -8.55 4.80
C PRO A 687 10.54 -7.05 5.16
N ASP A 688 11.71 -6.61 5.60
CA ASP A 688 12.02 -5.19 5.84
C ASP A 688 12.33 -4.41 4.54
N ILE A 689 12.50 -5.09 3.39
CA ILE A 689 12.81 -4.46 2.09
C ILE A 689 11.56 -3.84 1.44
N ASP A 690 10.47 -4.59 1.25
CA ASP A 690 9.25 -4.10 0.57
C ASP A 690 8.72 -2.76 1.12
N PRO A 691 8.61 -2.54 2.46
CA PRO A 691 8.16 -1.27 3.00
C PRO A 691 9.09 -0.09 2.64
N VAL A 692 10.39 -0.34 2.54
CA VAL A 692 11.40 0.67 2.14
C VAL A 692 11.34 0.93 0.64
N VAL A 693 11.21 -0.12 -0.19
CA VAL A 693 11.02 -0.01 -1.65
C VAL A 693 9.78 0.81 -1.98
N ARG A 694 8.63 0.49 -1.36
CA ARG A 694 7.37 1.22 -1.60
C ARG A 694 7.45 2.68 -1.17
N GLN A 695 8.09 2.99 -0.05
CA GLN A 695 8.29 4.38 0.38
C GLN A 695 9.27 5.12 -0.55
N TYR A 696 10.37 4.47 -0.93
CA TYR A 696 11.35 4.99 -1.89
C TYR A 696 10.73 5.29 -3.25
N TYR A 697 9.81 4.45 -3.73
CA TYR A 697 9.08 4.68 -4.98
C TYR A 697 8.14 5.90 -4.92
N TYR A 698 7.43 6.12 -3.81
CA TYR A 698 6.67 7.37 -3.60
C TYR A 698 7.58 8.61 -3.59
N ASP A 699 8.71 8.54 -2.87
CA ASP A 699 9.63 9.67 -2.75
C ASP A 699 10.37 9.97 -4.07
N GLY A 700 10.77 8.95 -4.82
CA GLY A 700 11.43 9.06 -6.12
C GLY A 700 10.51 9.61 -7.21
N PHE A 701 9.25 9.16 -7.26
CA PHE A 701 8.20 9.82 -8.07
C PHE A 701 8.04 11.29 -7.69
N GLY A 702 8.09 11.60 -6.39
CA GLY A 702 8.10 12.95 -5.87
C GLY A 702 9.25 13.80 -6.38
N ARG A 703 10.47 13.24 -6.49
CA ARG A 703 11.64 13.92 -7.09
C ARG A 703 11.43 14.21 -8.57
N ILE A 704 11.06 13.19 -9.37
CA ILE A 704 10.88 13.34 -10.83
C ILE A 704 9.81 14.40 -11.16
N ASN A 705 8.68 14.38 -10.45
CA ASN A 705 7.57 15.31 -10.71
C ASN A 705 7.80 16.73 -10.14
N ALA A 706 8.65 16.91 -9.12
CA ALA A 706 8.93 18.22 -8.54
C ALA A 706 9.58 19.19 -9.55
N GLU A 707 10.32 18.68 -10.53
CA GLU A 707 10.97 19.48 -11.57
C GLU A 707 10.02 19.88 -12.72
N GLN A 708 8.75 19.44 -12.68
CA GLN A 708 7.80 19.53 -13.80
C GLN A 708 8.32 18.83 -15.07
N SER A 709 9.12 17.76 -14.88
CA SER A 709 9.69 17.00 -15.99
C SER A 709 8.62 16.30 -16.83
N VAL A 710 8.97 16.03 -18.09
CA VAL A 710 8.21 15.15 -18.99
C VAL A 710 8.65 13.68 -18.88
N ILE A 711 9.71 13.42 -18.11
CA ILE A 711 10.21 12.07 -17.84
C ILE A 711 9.20 11.31 -16.98
N SER A 712 8.97 10.05 -17.36
CA SER A 712 8.11 9.11 -16.66
C SER A 712 8.88 8.36 -15.55
N THR A 713 8.20 7.90 -14.51
CA THR A 713 8.80 7.10 -13.42
C THR A 713 8.71 5.61 -13.75
N GLY A 714 9.83 4.89 -13.73
CA GLY A 714 9.88 3.42 -13.81
C GLY A 714 10.02 2.77 -12.44
N LEU A 715 9.23 1.73 -12.17
CA LEU A 715 9.26 0.92 -10.96
C LEU A 715 9.53 -0.54 -11.34
N HIS A 716 10.48 -1.22 -10.71
CA HIS A 716 10.65 -2.67 -10.88
C HIS A 716 9.65 -3.44 -10.00
N ASP A 717 9.20 -4.62 -10.41
CA ASP A 717 8.22 -5.44 -9.65
C ASP A 717 8.72 -6.01 -8.31
N ALA A 718 9.98 -5.74 -7.95
CA ALA A 718 10.68 -6.22 -6.76
C ALA A 718 10.66 -7.76 -6.56
N PHE A 719 10.50 -8.53 -7.65
CA PHE A 719 10.25 -9.96 -7.69
C PHE A 719 8.91 -10.40 -7.05
N GLU A 720 8.01 -9.47 -6.80
CA GLU A 720 6.64 -9.74 -6.33
C GLU A 720 5.71 -10.04 -7.52
N ASP A 721 4.63 -10.78 -7.25
CA ASP A 721 3.54 -10.95 -8.21
C ASP A 721 2.96 -9.58 -8.62
N LEU A 722 2.66 -9.37 -9.91
CA LEU A 722 2.08 -8.10 -10.41
C LEU A 722 0.84 -7.64 -9.63
N SER A 723 0.09 -8.57 -9.05
CA SER A 723 -1.08 -8.26 -8.22
C SER A 723 -0.74 -7.55 -6.89
N ALA A 724 0.50 -7.64 -6.39
CA ALA A 724 1.00 -6.89 -5.24
C ALA A 724 1.21 -5.39 -5.53
N TRP A 725 1.13 -4.98 -6.80
CA TRP A 725 1.23 -3.60 -7.27
C TRP A 725 -0.12 -2.99 -7.67
N ASN A 726 -1.21 -3.77 -7.64
CA ASN A 726 -2.56 -3.28 -7.93
C ASN A 726 -2.98 -2.13 -6.98
N GLY A 727 -3.36 -0.98 -7.54
CA GLY A 727 -3.77 0.21 -6.78
C GLY A 727 -2.65 0.95 -6.05
N PHE A 728 -1.40 0.46 -6.10
CA PHE A 728 -0.22 1.22 -5.69
C PHE A 728 0.11 2.24 -6.79
N MET A 729 0.41 3.50 -6.46
CA MET A 729 0.86 4.54 -7.41
C MET A 729 0.08 4.64 -8.76
N THR A 730 -1.23 4.43 -8.74
CA THR A 730 -2.09 4.46 -9.94
C THR A 730 -2.71 5.83 -10.24
N SER A 731 -3.17 5.99 -11.50
CA SER A 731 -3.99 7.12 -11.97
C SER A 731 -5.33 7.24 -11.21
N PRO A 732 -5.84 8.46 -10.90
CA PRO A 732 -5.40 9.78 -11.40
C PRO A 732 -4.33 10.48 -10.56
N ASP A 733 -4.11 10.06 -9.31
CA ASP A 733 -3.21 10.72 -8.35
C ASP A 733 -1.74 10.63 -8.78
N PHE A 734 -1.39 9.54 -9.49
CA PHE A 734 -0.07 9.31 -10.07
C PHE A 734 -0.23 9.12 -11.59
N GLN A 735 0.61 9.78 -12.38
CA GLN A 735 0.57 9.74 -13.85
C GLN A 735 1.97 9.51 -14.40
N ASN A 736 2.08 8.96 -15.60
CA ASN A 736 3.35 8.62 -16.23
C ASN A 736 4.21 7.67 -15.38
N VAL A 737 3.58 6.66 -14.78
CA VAL A 737 4.24 5.58 -14.04
C VAL A 737 4.22 4.31 -14.87
N TRP A 738 5.39 3.68 -15.01
CA TRP A 738 5.61 2.39 -15.64
C TRP A 738 5.94 1.34 -14.59
N MET A 739 5.53 0.10 -14.86
CA MET A 739 5.99 -1.09 -14.15
C MET A 739 6.92 -1.86 -15.09
N ASP A 740 8.10 -2.20 -14.58
CA ASP A 740 9.04 -3.11 -15.21
C ASP A 740 8.92 -4.49 -14.57
N VAL A 741 9.03 -5.54 -15.40
CA VAL A 741 9.04 -6.93 -14.96
C VAL A 741 10.16 -7.72 -15.64
N HIS A 742 10.97 -8.41 -14.84
CA HIS A 742 12.04 -9.27 -15.35
C HIS A 742 11.54 -10.71 -15.47
N ARG A 743 11.64 -11.31 -16.67
CA ARG A 743 11.05 -12.63 -16.95
C ARG A 743 12.08 -13.61 -17.53
N TYR A 744 12.68 -14.34 -16.59
CA TYR A 744 13.66 -15.40 -16.80
C TYR A 744 13.05 -16.80 -16.52
N GLN A 745 13.73 -17.86 -16.98
CA GLN A 745 13.36 -19.26 -16.71
C GLN A 745 14.58 -20.18 -16.47
N VAL A 746 15.66 -19.64 -15.89
CA VAL A 746 16.95 -20.35 -15.76
C VAL A 746 17.56 -20.28 -14.35
N PHE A 747 16.93 -19.59 -13.40
CA PHE A 747 17.54 -19.30 -12.09
C PHE A 747 17.07 -20.22 -10.95
N SER A 748 16.23 -21.23 -11.23
CA SER A 748 15.99 -22.38 -10.36
C SER A 748 16.15 -23.71 -11.10
N PRO A 749 16.51 -24.81 -10.39
CA PRO A 749 16.58 -26.15 -10.99
C PRO A 749 15.25 -26.60 -11.60
N GLU A 750 14.12 -26.23 -10.99
CA GLU A 750 12.76 -26.53 -11.47
C GLU A 750 12.43 -25.79 -12.77
N GLU A 751 12.98 -24.59 -12.97
CA GLU A 751 12.81 -23.86 -14.24
C GLU A 751 13.63 -24.47 -15.37
N LEU A 752 14.89 -24.83 -15.08
CA LEU A 752 15.80 -25.47 -16.03
C LEU A 752 15.25 -26.83 -16.48
N ALA A 753 14.59 -27.57 -15.58
CA ALA A 753 14.00 -28.87 -15.88
C ALA A 753 12.79 -28.81 -16.83
N ARG A 754 12.20 -27.63 -17.09
CA ARG A 754 11.08 -27.46 -18.04
C ARG A 754 11.53 -27.79 -19.46
N ASN A 755 10.76 -28.64 -20.14
CA ASN A 755 10.96 -28.93 -21.55
C ASN A 755 10.58 -27.74 -22.45
N ASP A 756 10.92 -27.82 -23.73
CA ASP A 756 10.80 -26.72 -24.70
C ASP A 756 9.36 -26.20 -24.84
N ASP A 757 8.36 -27.10 -24.90
CA ASP A 757 6.95 -26.73 -25.03
C ASP A 757 6.37 -26.22 -23.70
N GLU A 758 6.82 -26.73 -22.55
CA GLU A 758 6.48 -26.19 -21.22
C GLU A 758 7.02 -24.77 -21.04
N ARG A 759 8.28 -24.53 -21.43
CA ARG A 759 8.96 -23.23 -21.35
C ARG A 759 8.30 -22.18 -22.23
N ILE A 760 7.86 -22.57 -23.44
CA ILE A 760 7.01 -21.74 -24.31
C ILE A 760 5.64 -21.49 -23.66
N GLY A 761 5.01 -22.51 -23.08
CA GLY A 761 3.72 -22.39 -22.38
C GLY A 761 3.75 -21.42 -21.20
N VAL A 762 4.82 -21.45 -20.39
CA VAL A 762 5.05 -20.50 -19.28
C VAL A 762 5.19 -19.07 -19.82
N ALA A 763 6.01 -18.86 -20.85
CA ALA A 763 6.17 -17.53 -21.47
C ALA A 763 4.82 -16.98 -21.98
N CYS A 764 4.06 -17.79 -22.72
CA CYS A 764 2.70 -17.42 -23.17
C CYS A 764 1.73 -17.13 -22.00
N GLY A 765 1.95 -17.78 -20.86
CA GLY A 765 1.13 -17.66 -19.64
C GLY A 765 1.19 -16.30 -18.96
N TYR A 766 2.26 -15.52 -19.13
CA TYR A 766 2.34 -14.16 -18.55
C TYR A 766 1.39 -13.15 -19.23
N GLY A 767 1.00 -13.41 -20.49
CA GLY A 767 0.31 -12.45 -21.36
C GLY A 767 -0.99 -11.85 -20.81
N PRO A 768 -1.90 -12.63 -20.21
CA PRO A 768 -3.12 -12.10 -19.60
C PRO A 768 -2.85 -11.15 -18.44
N GLY A 769 -1.87 -11.44 -17.58
CA GLY A 769 -1.51 -10.59 -16.44
C GLY A 769 -0.86 -9.27 -16.87
N LEU A 770 0.02 -9.33 -17.88
CA LEU A 770 0.64 -8.14 -18.48
C LEU A 770 -0.41 -7.23 -19.13
N LEU A 771 -1.36 -7.81 -19.87
CA LEU A 771 -2.46 -7.06 -20.48
C LEU A 771 -3.38 -6.41 -19.43
N ASP A 772 -3.76 -7.15 -18.39
CA ASP A 772 -4.62 -6.62 -17.32
C ASP A 772 -3.93 -5.47 -16.56
N HIS A 773 -2.70 -5.70 -16.07
CA HIS A 773 -1.95 -4.69 -15.33
C HIS A 773 -1.64 -3.44 -16.21
N SER A 774 -1.30 -3.63 -17.50
CA SER A 774 -1.07 -2.51 -18.44
C SER A 774 -2.33 -1.75 -18.84
N THR A 775 -3.51 -2.40 -18.80
CA THR A 775 -4.80 -1.75 -19.06
C THR A 775 -5.30 -0.98 -17.83
N ASN A 776 -5.17 -1.58 -16.64
CA ASN A 776 -5.90 -1.20 -15.44
C ASN A 776 -5.06 -0.52 -14.34
N GLN A 777 -3.73 -0.67 -14.33
CA GLN A 777 -2.84 -0.14 -13.29
C GLN A 777 -1.76 0.79 -13.85
N HIS A 778 -0.68 0.23 -14.40
CA HIS A 778 0.56 0.89 -14.82
C HIS A 778 0.97 0.40 -16.21
N TRP A 779 1.52 1.26 -17.08
CA TRP A 779 2.09 0.77 -18.35
C TRP A 779 3.19 -0.27 -18.06
N THR A 780 2.97 -1.52 -18.47
CA THR A 780 3.79 -2.65 -18.02
C THR A 780 4.70 -3.13 -19.14
N VAL A 781 6.00 -2.94 -19.00
CA VAL A 781 7.03 -3.44 -19.93
C VAL A 781 7.70 -4.67 -19.33
N CYS A 782 8.20 -5.59 -20.17
CA CYS A 782 9.19 -6.57 -19.72
C CYS A 782 10.59 -6.04 -20.03
N GLY A 783 11.23 -5.37 -19.08
CA GLY A 783 12.53 -4.72 -19.24
C GLY A 783 13.71 -5.68 -19.28
N GLU A 784 13.52 -6.92 -18.83
CA GLU A 784 14.53 -7.96 -19.01
C GLU A 784 13.93 -9.33 -19.34
N PHE A 785 14.43 -9.89 -20.44
CA PHE A 785 14.27 -11.30 -20.81
C PHE A 785 15.41 -11.72 -21.76
N THR A 786 15.56 -13.02 -21.96
CA THR A 786 16.63 -13.66 -22.76
C THR A 786 16.06 -14.82 -23.57
N LEU A 787 16.84 -15.43 -24.47
CA LEU A 787 16.49 -16.73 -25.07
C LEU A 787 17.10 -17.93 -24.32
N ALA A 788 17.91 -17.68 -23.29
CA ALA A 788 18.64 -18.71 -22.55
C ALA A 788 17.75 -19.86 -22.09
N ARG A 789 18.19 -21.08 -22.41
CA ARG A 789 17.59 -22.36 -21.96
C ARG A 789 18.29 -22.93 -20.74
N THR A 790 19.51 -22.48 -20.45
CA THR A 790 20.39 -22.94 -19.37
C THR A 790 21.03 -21.76 -18.66
N ASP A 791 21.64 -22.01 -17.49
CA ASP A 791 22.51 -21.06 -16.81
C ASP A 791 24.01 -21.34 -17.05
N CYS A 792 24.36 -21.89 -18.23
CA CYS A 792 25.72 -22.27 -18.62
C CYS A 792 26.66 -21.10 -18.99
N ALA A 793 26.14 -19.89 -19.21
CA ALA A 793 26.98 -18.76 -19.62
C ALA A 793 28.03 -18.45 -18.54
N THR A 794 29.30 -18.34 -18.94
CA THR A 794 30.45 -18.19 -18.05
C THR A 794 30.28 -16.99 -17.12
N TYR A 795 30.42 -17.22 -15.81
CA TYR A 795 30.21 -16.29 -14.70
C TYR A 795 28.78 -15.76 -14.50
N LEU A 796 27.74 -16.32 -15.15
CA LEU A 796 26.35 -15.83 -15.05
C LEU A 796 25.77 -15.87 -13.62
N ASN A 797 26.27 -16.78 -12.78
CA ASN A 797 25.91 -16.84 -11.35
C ASN A 797 26.97 -16.21 -10.43
N GLY A 798 27.87 -15.40 -11.01
CA GLY A 798 29.04 -14.81 -10.41
C GLY A 798 30.35 -15.55 -10.71
N ARG A 799 31.46 -14.80 -10.70
CA ARG A 799 32.82 -15.28 -10.98
C ARG A 799 33.47 -16.05 -9.82
N ASP A 800 32.84 -16.05 -8.65
CA ASP A 800 33.15 -16.78 -7.42
C ASP A 800 32.94 -18.30 -7.53
N GLY A 801 33.63 -18.93 -8.47
CA GLY A 801 33.65 -20.39 -8.67
C GLY A 801 32.98 -20.88 -9.96
N ASP A 802 32.35 -19.98 -10.74
CA ASP A 802 31.77 -20.27 -12.06
C ASP A 802 30.77 -21.44 -12.04
N LEU A 803 29.91 -21.45 -11.01
CA LEU A 803 28.98 -22.55 -10.75
C LEU A 803 27.66 -22.36 -11.51
N ASN A 804 27.14 -23.46 -12.05
CA ASN A 804 25.87 -23.50 -12.80
C ASN A 804 24.95 -24.61 -12.28
N ARG A 805 23.64 -24.41 -12.38
CA ARG A 805 22.62 -25.37 -11.93
C ARG A 805 22.42 -26.48 -12.95
N TRP A 806 22.60 -26.20 -14.24
CA TRP A 806 22.44 -27.15 -15.34
C TRP A 806 23.29 -28.43 -15.19
N GLU A 807 24.54 -28.29 -14.76
CA GLU A 807 25.48 -29.39 -14.49
C GLU A 807 25.44 -29.87 -13.03
N GLY A 808 24.57 -29.30 -12.20
CA GLY A 808 24.47 -29.65 -10.78
C GLY A 808 25.64 -29.14 -9.92
N SER A 809 26.40 -28.14 -10.38
CA SER A 809 27.57 -27.61 -9.65
C SER A 809 27.20 -26.49 -8.66
N PHE A 810 26.11 -25.76 -8.91
CA PHE A 810 25.59 -24.74 -8.01
C PHE A 810 24.92 -25.35 -6.75
N PRO A 811 25.08 -24.78 -5.54
CA PRO A 811 24.49 -25.32 -4.32
C PRO A 811 22.97 -25.54 -4.41
N GLY A 812 22.51 -26.74 -4.05
CA GLY A 812 21.10 -27.13 -4.09
C GLY A 812 20.56 -27.57 -5.46
N SER A 813 21.38 -27.49 -6.52
CA SER A 813 21.01 -27.98 -7.86
C SER A 813 21.29 -29.47 -8.07
N TYR A 814 20.93 -29.99 -9.25
CA TYR A 814 21.16 -31.37 -9.67
C TYR A 814 21.43 -31.42 -11.18
N TYR A 815 22.27 -32.35 -11.62
CA TYR A 815 22.69 -32.48 -13.02
C TYR A 815 21.49 -32.73 -13.95
N GLN A 816 21.38 -31.91 -15.00
CA GLN A 816 20.36 -31.96 -16.05
C GLN A 816 20.98 -32.19 -17.44
N GLY A 817 22.15 -31.63 -17.69
CA GLY A 817 22.96 -31.85 -18.89
C GLY A 817 24.38 -31.29 -18.71
N GLY A 818 25.22 -31.42 -19.73
CA GLY A 818 26.52 -30.73 -19.80
C GLY A 818 26.39 -29.39 -20.52
N CYS A 819 27.25 -28.43 -20.19
CA CYS A 819 27.29 -27.12 -20.88
C CYS A 819 27.99 -27.17 -22.25
N ASP A 820 28.81 -28.19 -22.53
CA ASP A 820 29.45 -28.51 -23.82
C ASP A 820 28.57 -28.36 -25.08
N TYR A 821 27.24 -28.50 -24.95
CA TYR A 821 26.28 -28.38 -26.06
C TYR A 821 25.90 -26.92 -26.39
N PHE A 822 25.99 -26.03 -25.40
CA PHE A 822 25.64 -24.62 -25.47
C PHE A 822 26.90 -23.77 -25.69
N ASP A 823 28.03 -24.21 -25.13
CA ASP A 823 29.34 -23.57 -25.17
C ASP A 823 30.09 -23.69 -26.51
N GLY A 824 31.23 -22.98 -26.59
CA GLY A 824 32.34 -23.36 -27.48
C GLY A 824 32.55 -22.50 -28.72
N ASP A 825 31.49 -21.98 -29.35
CA ASP A 825 31.63 -21.16 -30.57
C ASP A 825 30.63 -20.00 -30.74
N ASN A 826 30.09 -19.51 -29.62
CA ASN A 826 29.12 -18.41 -29.60
C ASN A 826 27.90 -18.72 -30.51
N GLY A 827 27.35 -19.93 -30.35
CA GLY A 827 26.13 -20.40 -31.02
C GLY A 827 26.24 -20.67 -32.52
N ALA A 828 27.43 -20.84 -33.10
CA ALA A 828 27.59 -21.17 -34.51
C ALA A 828 27.28 -22.65 -34.80
N SER A 829 27.70 -23.59 -33.94
CA SER A 829 27.47 -25.03 -34.12
C SER A 829 26.15 -25.55 -33.54
N TRP A 830 25.33 -24.68 -32.94
CA TRP A 830 24.02 -25.05 -32.39
C TRP A 830 23.14 -25.77 -33.43
N PRO A 831 22.63 -26.98 -33.12
CA PRO A 831 21.78 -27.74 -34.04
C PRO A 831 20.47 -27.03 -34.40
N GLU A 832 19.95 -27.34 -35.59
CA GLU A 832 18.74 -26.72 -36.15
C GLU A 832 17.50 -26.86 -35.25
N ALA A 833 17.42 -27.94 -34.47
CA ALA A 833 16.35 -28.12 -33.47
C ALA A 833 16.43 -27.07 -32.34
N TYR A 834 17.63 -26.76 -31.84
CA TYR A 834 17.81 -25.73 -30.82
C TYR A 834 17.59 -24.33 -31.39
N ARG A 835 18.09 -24.06 -32.61
CA ARG A 835 17.77 -22.81 -33.36
C ARG A 835 16.27 -22.61 -33.55
N THR A 836 15.56 -23.68 -33.91
CA THR A 836 14.10 -23.70 -34.05
C THR A 836 13.39 -23.45 -32.71
N PHE A 837 13.85 -24.05 -31.61
CA PHE A 837 13.36 -23.75 -30.26
C PHE A 837 13.57 -22.28 -29.91
N LEU A 838 14.79 -21.74 -30.06
CA LEU A 838 15.10 -20.35 -29.71
C LEU A 838 14.25 -19.37 -30.54
N ARG A 839 14.02 -19.65 -31.83
CA ARG A 839 13.12 -18.88 -32.69
C ARG A 839 11.68 -18.87 -32.16
N LYS A 840 11.15 -20.05 -31.80
CA LYS A 840 9.82 -20.18 -31.18
C LYS A 840 9.75 -19.42 -29.86
N TYR A 841 10.75 -19.59 -28.99
CA TYR A 841 10.78 -19.00 -27.66
C TYR A 841 10.90 -17.46 -27.70
N TYR A 842 11.66 -16.92 -28.65
CA TYR A 842 11.65 -15.49 -28.97
C TYR A 842 10.26 -15.00 -29.38
N GLU A 843 9.62 -15.64 -30.37
CA GLU A 843 8.30 -15.22 -30.85
C GLU A 843 7.20 -15.36 -29.79
N ALA A 844 7.27 -16.37 -28.94
CA ALA A 844 6.35 -16.56 -27.82
C ALA A 844 6.51 -15.46 -26.75
N GLN A 845 7.75 -15.12 -26.40
CA GLN A 845 8.04 -14.06 -25.42
C GLN A 845 7.61 -12.68 -25.94
N ILE A 846 8.06 -12.26 -27.13
CA ILE A 846 7.67 -10.93 -27.65
C ILE A 846 6.17 -10.82 -27.89
N SER A 847 5.51 -11.84 -28.45
CA SER A 847 4.05 -11.82 -28.68
C SER A 847 3.24 -11.90 -27.38
N THR A 848 3.91 -12.08 -26.25
CA THR A 848 3.35 -12.01 -24.89
C THR A 848 3.61 -10.64 -24.27
N PHE A 849 4.84 -10.13 -24.34
CA PHE A 849 5.20 -8.82 -23.79
C PHE A 849 4.57 -7.64 -24.57
N GLU A 850 4.34 -7.82 -25.88
CA GLU A 850 3.54 -6.92 -26.72
C GLU A 850 2.04 -6.90 -26.38
N LYS A 851 1.56 -7.77 -25.47
CA LYS A 851 0.21 -7.66 -24.87
C LYS A 851 0.17 -6.67 -23.69
N GLY A 852 1.34 -6.38 -23.10
CA GLY A 852 1.53 -5.25 -22.19
C GLY A 852 1.90 -3.98 -22.99
N SER A 853 2.97 -3.31 -22.60
CA SER A 853 3.52 -2.15 -23.31
C SER A 853 4.78 -2.46 -24.14
N GLY A 854 5.21 -3.72 -24.23
CA GLY A 854 6.37 -4.15 -25.00
C GLY A 854 7.52 -4.71 -24.14
N TYR A 855 8.75 -4.64 -24.65
CA TYR A 855 9.91 -5.31 -24.07
C TYR A 855 11.25 -4.59 -24.28
N PHE A 856 12.22 -4.91 -23.41
CA PHE A 856 13.66 -4.76 -23.65
C PHE A 856 14.34 -6.13 -23.50
N PHE A 857 15.14 -6.55 -24.49
CA PHE A 857 15.90 -7.79 -24.40
C PHE A 857 17.21 -7.58 -23.63
N TRP A 858 17.55 -8.48 -22.72
CA TRP A 858 18.83 -8.49 -21.99
C TRP A 858 19.82 -9.46 -22.65
N THR A 859 20.88 -9.02 -23.32
CA THR A 859 21.39 -7.66 -23.58
C THR A 859 21.64 -7.44 -25.07
N TRP A 860 21.90 -6.19 -25.52
CA TRP A 860 22.27 -5.89 -26.91
C TRP A 860 23.44 -6.76 -27.39
N LYS A 861 24.51 -6.86 -26.58
CA LYS A 861 25.65 -7.73 -26.83
C LYS A 861 26.46 -8.04 -25.57
N SER A 862 27.16 -9.16 -25.60
CA SER A 862 28.18 -9.61 -24.63
C SER A 862 29.48 -9.90 -25.39
N THR A 863 30.64 -9.81 -24.72
CA THR A 863 31.94 -10.28 -25.24
C THR A 863 32.29 -11.70 -24.79
N SER A 864 31.43 -12.35 -23.99
CA SER A 864 31.55 -13.79 -23.72
C SER A 864 31.26 -14.63 -24.97
N ASN A 865 31.94 -15.78 -25.09
CA ASN A 865 31.72 -16.76 -26.15
C ASN A 865 30.68 -17.84 -25.79
N THR A 866 30.19 -17.84 -24.55
CA THR A 866 29.19 -18.79 -24.02
C THR A 866 27.82 -18.14 -23.79
N ALA A 867 27.73 -16.80 -23.81
CA ALA A 867 26.49 -16.03 -23.61
C ALA A 867 25.73 -15.71 -24.93
N ALA A 868 25.68 -16.65 -25.87
CA ALA A 868 25.15 -16.42 -27.22
C ALA A 868 23.63 -16.18 -27.26
N ASP A 869 22.88 -16.82 -26.36
CA ASP A 869 21.41 -16.70 -26.21
C ASP A 869 20.98 -15.49 -25.36
N TRP A 870 21.96 -14.80 -24.77
CA TRP A 870 21.84 -13.52 -24.06
C TRP A 870 22.29 -12.31 -24.91
N ASN A 871 22.57 -12.50 -26.20
CA ASN A 871 23.22 -11.50 -27.04
C ASN A 871 22.37 -11.20 -28.28
N TYR A 872 21.56 -10.12 -28.24
CA TYR A 872 20.60 -9.79 -29.30
C TYR A 872 21.27 -9.64 -30.66
N LYS A 873 22.40 -8.91 -30.72
CA LYS A 873 23.20 -8.73 -31.94
C LYS A 873 23.67 -10.08 -32.49
N ARG A 874 24.12 -11.00 -31.63
CA ARG A 874 24.53 -12.34 -32.06
C ARG A 874 23.36 -13.17 -32.58
N LEU A 875 22.21 -13.08 -31.93
CA LEU A 875 21.00 -13.81 -32.35
C LEU A 875 20.45 -13.29 -33.70
N LEU A 876 20.67 -12.02 -34.04
CA LEU A 876 20.45 -11.46 -35.38
C LEU A 876 21.45 -12.05 -36.40
N GLU A 877 22.76 -12.09 -36.08
CA GLU A 877 23.79 -12.69 -36.94
C GLU A 877 23.53 -14.18 -37.24
N LEU A 878 23.03 -14.91 -36.24
CA LEU A 878 22.68 -16.33 -36.33
C LEU A 878 21.33 -16.59 -37.05
N GLY A 879 20.60 -15.54 -37.44
CA GLY A 879 19.29 -15.62 -38.10
C GLY A 879 18.15 -16.12 -37.20
N ILE A 880 18.39 -16.22 -35.88
CA ILE A 880 17.40 -16.69 -34.91
C ILE A 880 16.40 -15.56 -34.65
N ILE A 881 16.89 -14.37 -34.32
CA ILE A 881 16.06 -13.16 -34.23
C ILE A 881 15.96 -12.53 -35.64
N PRO A 882 14.77 -12.12 -36.11
CA PRO A 882 14.59 -11.47 -37.40
C PRO A 882 15.09 -10.01 -37.36
N GLN A 883 15.54 -9.50 -38.52
CA GLN A 883 15.89 -8.07 -38.68
C GLN A 883 14.68 -7.14 -38.57
N ASN A 884 13.46 -7.66 -38.76
CA ASN A 884 12.22 -6.96 -38.48
C ASN A 884 11.50 -7.61 -37.29
N PRO A 885 11.32 -6.93 -36.14
CA PRO A 885 10.64 -7.49 -34.98
C PRO A 885 9.12 -7.69 -35.17
N ASP A 886 8.53 -7.33 -36.32
CA ASP A 886 7.18 -7.76 -36.73
C ASP A 886 7.15 -9.12 -37.46
N GLU A 887 8.30 -9.68 -37.84
CA GLU A 887 8.35 -10.95 -38.59
C GLU A 887 8.05 -12.14 -37.65
N ARG A 888 7.08 -12.97 -38.03
CA ARG A 888 6.69 -14.18 -37.29
C ARG A 888 6.69 -15.41 -38.19
N MET A 889 7.49 -16.41 -37.82
CA MET A 889 7.45 -17.77 -38.39
C MET A 889 6.39 -18.65 -37.70
N TYR A 890 6.03 -18.31 -36.46
CA TYR A 890 5.11 -19.03 -35.59
C TYR A 890 4.04 -18.07 -35.00
N PRO A 891 3.30 -17.30 -35.82
CA PRO A 891 2.49 -16.15 -35.37
C PRO A 891 1.40 -16.45 -34.33
N ASN A 892 0.93 -17.70 -34.23
CA ASN A 892 -0.14 -18.10 -33.30
C ASN A 892 0.38 -18.97 -32.14
N ILE A 893 1.68 -18.84 -31.79
CA ILE A 893 2.34 -19.72 -30.80
C ILE A 893 1.75 -19.65 -29.39
N CYS A 894 1.14 -18.52 -29.01
CA CYS A 894 0.50 -18.31 -27.71
C CYS A 894 -1.04 -18.27 -27.78
N GLY A 895 -1.65 -18.77 -28.86
CA GLY A 895 -3.07 -18.59 -29.18
C GLY A 895 -3.44 -17.17 -29.59
#